data_AF-A0A545TYA6-F1
#
_entry.id   AF-A0A545TYA6-F1
#
_cell.length_a   1.000
_cell.length_b   1.000
_cell.length_c   1.000
_cell.angle_alpha   90.00
_cell.angle_beta   90.00
_cell.angle_gamma   90.00
#
_symmetry.space_group_name_H-M   'P 1'
#
loop_
_entity.id
_entity.type
_entity.pdbx_description
1 polymer ?
#
loop_
_entity_poly.entity_id
_entity_poly.type
_entity_poly.pdbx_seq_one_letter_code
_entity_poly.pdbx_strand_id
1 'polypeptide(L)'
;MTRDGAVMRREGNTVERFFLFVTAYPKTVLLLCFLGIAAAGAFLPSLKKDTTPDAFIAADNPAVIYRDKVKEVFGLDDPFVVAVVDRGETGIYNKAALDLVRDLSDKLAGLRNVDPDRVTSLATESNIVGTDEGMEVDDFYELGEGGSLDPAALKAAIDNFPLYQGSLVARDGSATLIVAEILDQDLSQATYDEMLALVEAVTLPEGVEVHVAGVGAISGFLGTYIDNDAKRLNPLTALVITLVLVVAFRSVAGAILPNLIVMATAAAALGLMAAFGVSFFVITNGLLPILIGIAVADSIHVLSEYYERAAAHPEESRRDHIVQAMVRMFRPITLTTLTTIAGFMGLYIGAEMPPMQYFGLFAAIGVAAAWLTTILLLPSAITLIPVKPSKAFKRSRDSDLYGRVMTRFGAAVLRRPGVVVTIVAMIAVAGAFGSSRVIVEESQIENFQRDEAIYIADQVMNRVFDGTNYIDVVIETPNREDLFKPENLARIERFQRAAESLEGVQGSTSVVDYIKQMHKAVNENRPEFYSIPDDDFLIAQLFLLYSTSANPTDFEEEVDYDYRRANVRLNLNSSLYRENREVIAALEDTIARDFTDDGMTANLSGRVYVNFHWLKTIGDNHLRSLGISLALVWLMASLVFRSPLAGAFALIPVLMSLLLIYAVMGFSGIWLGVGTSMFAAIAIGLGIDFSIHTIDRMKELAMKGQGSFDTRIAPLFPSTGRALFFNFAAIGLGFMVLTTSEVPPLLRFGILVGIAVTASFIASMAVMPALAKLLKPRFIWPAGEVEGLPASGMKPSAVKAALAMAAVTGLSLALLGGKAEAAELPDGHDIMQSVVDRDEGQWVTRTLVMEMTDRSGTTRTRETATFRRYYGDEKRTVMFYRSPTNVKGTGFLTYDYPEADRDDDQWLYLPALRKVRRISASDRGDYFLGTDLTYEDMKKENKVALEDYSFQTIGQEEVEGHMTYIVEGTPVSPEVAKELGYGKVIWRVDPEIWISRKAEMWDVNGNPLKTLRSREIEAIDGIWTVQEIHVQHHKTGHQTLFRFSDIDYQSEIKDKVFKTRNLKRGL
;
A
#
# COMPACT_ATOMS: atom_id res chain seq x y z
N MET A 1 -11.95 -46.19 59.81
CA MET A 1 -13.20 -46.97 59.91
C MET A 1 -14.36 -45.99 60.06
N THR A 2 -15.43 -46.14 59.25
CA THR A 2 -16.87 -45.85 59.53
C THR A 2 -17.21 -44.71 60.53
N ARG A 3 -18.02 -43.68 60.24
CA ARG A 3 -19.17 -43.43 59.34
C ARG A 3 -19.24 -41.90 59.06
N ASP A 4 -20.04 -41.31 58.17
CA ASP A 4 -21.00 -41.74 57.13
C ASP A 4 -21.01 -40.63 56.02
N GLY A 5 -21.80 -40.57 54.94
CA GLY A 5 -22.98 -41.35 54.51
C GLY A 5 -24.14 -40.48 53.97
N ALA A 6 -23.89 -39.27 53.43
CA ALA A 6 -24.97 -38.38 52.94
C ALA A 6 -24.58 -37.45 51.76
N VAL A 7 -23.86 -37.96 50.74
CA VAL A 7 -23.80 -37.24 49.45
C VAL A 7 -25.12 -37.46 48.71
N MET A 8 -26.05 -36.54 48.89
CA MET A 8 -27.28 -36.47 48.09
C MET A 8 -26.93 -36.48 46.61
N ARG A 9 -27.30 -37.58 45.92
CA ARG A 9 -27.35 -37.62 44.45
C ARG A 9 -28.46 -36.67 43.97
N ARG A 10 -28.17 -35.36 43.95
CA ARG A 10 -28.90 -34.46 43.05
C ARG A 10 -28.53 -34.89 41.64
N GLU A 11 -29.52 -35.32 40.86
CA GLU A 11 -29.38 -35.55 39.43
C GLU A 11 -29.28 -34.21 38.71
N GLY A 12 -28.15 -33.52 38.92
CA GLY A 12 -27.87 -32.25 38.28
C GLY A 12 -27.86 -32.39 36.77
N ASN A 13 -28.40 -31.36 36.10
CA ASN A 13 -28.36 -31.19 34.65
C ASN A 13 -26.90 -31.27 34.15
N THR A 14 -26.66 -31.72 32.91
CA THR A 14 -25.32 -31.87 32.32
C THR A 14 -24.46 -30.62 32.50
N VAL A 15 -25.06 -29.43 32.38
CA VAL A 15 -24.42 -28.12 32.59
C VAL A 15 -23.93 -27.94 34.04
N GLU A 16 -24.72 -28.36 35.04
CA GLU A 16 -24.35 -28.29 36.46
C GLU A 16 -23.19 -29.25 36.79
N ARG A 17 -23.21 -30.46 36.21
CA ARG A 17 -22.09 -31.42 36.34
C ARG A 17 -20.79 -30.87 35.75
N PHE A 18 -20.87 -30.17 34.62
CA PHE A 18 -19.72 -29.50 34.00
C PHE A 18 -19.13 -28.41 34.92
N PHE A 19 -19.94 -27.50 35.46
CA PHE A 19 -19.41 -26.47 36.37
C PHE A 19 -18.94 -27.02 37.72
N LEU A 20 -19.55 -28.10 38.21
CA LEU A 20 -19.02 -28.85 39.35
C LEU A 20 -17.63 -29.44 39.05
N PHE A 21 -17.39 -29.95 37.85
CA PHE A 21 -16.07 -30.43 37.42
C PHE A 21 -15.05 -29.29 37.29
N VAL A 22 -15.39 -28.19 36.59
CA VAL A 22 -14.51 -27.01 36.44
C VAL A 22 -14.08 -26.46 37.80
N THR A 23 -15.02 -26.31 38.74
CA THR A 23 -14.73 -25.85 40.11
C THR A 23 -14.09 -26.92 41.02
N ALA A 24 -14.00 -28.19 40.59
CA ALA A 24 -13.25 -29.22 41.31
C ALA A 24 -11.74 -29.18 41.01
N TYR A 25 -11.37 -28.79 39.78
CA TYR A 25 -9.98 -28.76 39.31
C TYR A 25 -9.51 -27.36 38.88
N PRO A 26 -9.79 -26.28 39.65
CA PRO A 26 -9.62 -24.91 39.18
C PRO A 26 -8.16 -24.56 38.85
N LYS A 27 -7.17 -25.16 39.55
CA LYS A 27 -5.74 -24.96 39.27
C LYS A 27 -5.35 -25.51 37.89
N THR A 28 -5.84 -26.70 37.54
CA THR A 28 -5.54 -27.36 36.27
C THR A 28 -6.22 -26.62 35.11
N VAL A 29 -7.48 -26.21 35.29
CA VAL A 29 -8.23 -25.43 34.28
C VAL A 29 -7.55 -24.08 34.03
N LEU A 30 -7.17 -23.34 35.09
CA LEU A 30 -6.42 -22.09 34.94
C LEU A 30 -5.07 -22.31 34.23
N LEU A 31 -4.30 -23.34 34.59
CA LEU A 31 -3.02 -23.63 33.94
C LEU A 31 -3.21 -23.89 32.43
N LEU A 32 -4.20 -24.68 32.05
CA LEU A 32 -4.50 -24.95 30.63
C LEU A 32 -4.96 -23.68 29.89
N CYS A 33 -5.77 -22.83 30.53
CA CYS A 33 -6.14 -21.54 29.95
C CYS A 33 -4.92 -20.63 29.77
N PHE A 34 -4.06 -20.48 30.77
CA PHE A 34 -2.84 -19.67 30.66
C PHE A 34 -1.85 -20.22 29.63
N LEU A 35 -1.71 -21.55 29.49
CA LEU A 35 -0.90 -22.15 28.43
C LEU A 35 -1.48 -21.88 27.04
N GLY A 36 -2.80 -21.94 26.86
CA GLY A 36 -3.45 -21.57 25.59
C GLY A 36 -3.27 -20.10 25.23
N ILE A 37 -3.40 -19.20 26.22
CA ILE A 37 -3.16 -17.75 26.07
C ILE A 37 -1.70 -17.47 25.70
N ALA A 38 -0.76 -18.12 26.38
CA ALA A 38 0.67 -17.98 26.10
C ALA A 38 1.04 -18.54 24.72
N ALA A 39 0.45 -19.67 24.31
CA ALA A 39 0.69 -20.26 22.99
C ALA A 39 0.19 -19.36 21.85
N ALA A 40 -0.99 -18.73 21.98
CA ALA A 40 -1.46 -17.75 21.01
C ALA A 40 -0.62 -16.46 21.07
N GLY A 41 -0.37 -15.94 22.27
CA GLY A 41 0.41 -14.72 22.49
C GLY A 41 1.87 -14.79 22.02
N ALA A 42 2.46 -15.98 21.94
CA ALA A 42 3.81 -16.19 21.44
C ALA A 42 4.01 -15.78 19.97
N PHE A 43 2.94 -15.70 19.18
CA PHE A 43 2.97 -15.25 17.79
C PHE A 43 2.84 -13.72 17.64
N LEU A 44 2.46 -12.97 18.69
CA LEU A 44 2.32 -11.51 18.59
C LEU A 44 3.56 -10.78 18.02
N PRO A 45 4.82 -11.18 18.29
CA PRO A 45 5.99 -10.55 17.69
C PRO A 45 6.14 -10.76 16.17
N SER A 46 5.43 -11.70 15.56
CA SER A 46 5.43 -11.91 14.09
C SER A 46 4.25 -11.23 13.39
N LEU A 47 3.53 -10.34 14.07
CA LEU A 47 2.45 -9.56 13.48
C LEU A 47 3.02 -8.45 12.60
N LYS A 48 2.92 -8.61 11.27
CA LYS A 48 3.17 -7.53 10.30
C LYS A 48 2.05 -6.51 10.33
N LYS A 49 2.36 -5.24 10.03
CA LYS A 49 1.36 -4.21 9.69
C LYS A 49 1.20 -4.15 8.17
N ASP A 50 0.05 -3.68 7.71
CA ASP A 50 -0.13 -3.24 6.32
C ASP A 50 -0.94 -1.94 6.34
N THR A 51 -0.34 -0.89 5.78
CA THR A 51 -0.84 0.49 5.74
C THR A 51 -0.99 1.01 4.32
N THR A 52 -0.75 0.16 3.33
CA THR A 52 -0.87 0.51 1.91
C THR A 52 -2.34 0.77 1.52
N PRO A 53 -2.60 1.56 0.47
CA PRO A 53 -3.95 1.64 -0.11
C PRO A 53 -4.41 0.29 -0.70
N ASP A 54 -3.46 -0.56 -1.12
CA ASP A 54 -3.73 -1.85 -1.76
C ASP A 54 -4.35 -2.88 -0.81
N ALA A 55 -4.09 -2.76 0.49
CA ALA A 55 -4.77 -3.51 1.53
C ALA A 55 -6.30 -3.53 1.35
N PHE A 56 -6.90 -2.45 0.83
CA PHE A 56 -8.36 -2.30 0.73
C PHE A 56 -8.98 -3.00 -0.49
N ILE A 57 -8.18 -3.53 -1.42
CA ILE A 57 -8.67 -4.24 -2.61
C ILE A 57 -8.15 -5.68 -2.63
N ALA A 58 -8.90 -6.60 -3.25
CA ALA A 58 -8.46 -7.98 -3.38
C ALA A 58 -7.37 -8.10 -4.47
N ALA A 59 -6.31 -8.87 -4.20
CA ALA A 59 -5.18 -9.04 -5.12
C ALA A 59 -5.54 -9.75 -6.43
N ASP A 60 -6.71 -10.39 -6.51
CA ASP A 60 -7.26 -10.99 -7.74
C ASP A 60 -8.16 -10.03 -8.54
N ASN A 61 -8.30 -8.77 -8.10
CA ASN A 61 -9.08 -7.77 -8.82
C ASN A 61 -8.41 -7.38 -10.16
N PRO A 62 -9.14 -7.38 -11.30
CA PRO A 62 -8.58 -7.05 -12.60
C PRO A 62 -7.88 -5.68 -12.68
N ALA A 63 -8.34 -4.67 -11.93
CA ALA A 63 -7.72 -3.35 -11.92
C ALA A 63 -6.33 -3.36 -11.23
N VAL A 64 -6.17 -4.19 -10.18
CA VAL A 64 -4.88 -4.40 -9.49
C VAL A 64 -3.93 -5.15 -10.40
N ILE A 65 -4.37 -6.30 -10.93
CA ILE A 65 -3.57 -7.12 -11.85
C ILE A 65 -3.11 -6.32 -13.08
N TYR A 66 -3.98 -5.46 -13.64
CA TYR A 66 -3.62 -4.62 -14.77
C TYR A 66 -2.65 -3.51 -14.37
N ARG A 67 -2.87 -2.80 -13.25
CA ARG A 67 -1.93 -1.80 -12.73
C ARG A 67 -0.56 -2.42 -12.45
N ASP A 68 -0.50 -3.60 -11.84
CA ASP A 68 0.78 -4.25 -11.51
C ASP A 68 1.56 -4.64 -12.78
N LYS A 69 0.85 -5.04 -13.84
CA LYS A 69 1.45 -5.22 -15.17
C LYS A 69 1.93 -3.89 -15.79
N VAL A 70 1.21 -2.79 -15.59
CA VAL A 70 1.64 -1.45 -16.03
C VAL A 70 2.88 -1.01 -15.26
N LYS A 71 2.94 -1.25 -13.95
CA LYS A 71 4.13 -1.05 -13.11
C LYS A 71 5.31 -1.92 -13.54
N GLU A 72 5.11 -3.18 -13.92
CA GLU A 72 6.18 -4.05 -14.44
C GLU A 72 6.79 -3.51 -15.76
N VAL A 73 5.94 -2.98 -16.65
CA VAL A 73 6.36 -2.42 -17.94
C VAL A 73 7.03 -1.06 -17.78
N PHE A 74 6.28 -0.08 -17.26
CA PHE A 74 6.67 1.34 -17.25
C PHE A 74 7.34 1.76 -15.92
N GLY A 75 7.36 0.89 -14.91
CA GLY A 75 7.96 1.16 -13.62
C GLY A 75 7.12 2.00 -12.66
N LEU A 76 5.90 2.42 -13.01
CA LEU A 76 5.14 3.42 -12.25
C LEU A 76 4.79 2.94 -10.83
N ASP A 77 5.34 3.58 -9.80
CA ASP A 77 5.08 3.24 -8.39
C ASP A 77 4.19 4.27 -7.65
N ASP A 78 4.04 4.11 -6.33
CA ASP A 78 3.47 5.12 -5.43
C ASP A 78 4.61 5.94 -4.78
N PRO A 79 4.95 7.15 -5.29
CA PRO A 79 6.12 7.88 -4.83
C PRO A 79 5.91 8.65 -3.52
N PHE A 80 7.03 9.06 -2.93
CA PHE A 80 7.11 10.20 -2.03
C PHE A 80 7.32 11.46 -2.86
N VAL A 81 6.76 12.59 -2.42
CA VAL A 81 6.92 13.88 -3.10
C VAL A 81 7.30 14.95 -2.10
N VAL A 82 8.41 15.65 -2.35
CA VAL A 82 8.88 16.77 -1.55
C VAL A 82 8.68 18.05 -2.36
N ALA A 83 7.82 18.94 -1.87
CA ALA A 83 7.57 20.24 -2.49
C ALA A 83 8.44 21.32 -1.83
N VAL A 84 9.26 22.01 -2.64
CA VAL A 84 10.01 23.20 -2.24
C VAL A 84 9.26 24.44 -2.73
N VAL A 85 8.85 25.31 -1.82
CA VAL A 85 7.99 26.46 -2.09
C VAL A 85 8.69 27.75 -1.69
N ASP A 86 8.88 28.66 -2.64
CA ASP A 86 9.47 29.99 -2.41
C ASP A 86 8.48 31.07 -2.88
N ARG A 87 8.06 31.94 -1.95
CA ARG A 87 7.12 33.05 -2.22
C ARG A 87 7.81 34.41 -2.33
N GLY A 88 9.14 34.44 -2.49
CA GLY A 88 9.91 35.63 -2.81
C GLY A 88 9.64 36.17 -4.22
N GLU A 89 10.15 37.36 -4.53
CA GLU A 89 9.88 38.05 -5.82
C GLU A 89 10.37 37.28 -7.07
N THR A 90 11.32 36.36 -6.91
CA THR A 90 11.87 35.51 -7.99
C THR A 90 11.34 34.08 -7.98
N GLY A 91 10.52 33.70 -6.99
CA GLY A 91 10.10 32.32 -6.78
C GLY A 91 11.29 31.36 -6.67
N ILE A 92 11.14 30.13 -7.16
CA ILE A 92 12.19 29.10 -7.12
C ILE A 92 13.43 29.42 -7.97
N TYR A 93 13.36 30.42 -8.87
CA TYR A 93 14.41 30.73 -9.84
C TYR A 93 15.60 31.48 -9.21
N ASN A 94 15.99 31.10 -7.99
CA ASN A 94 17.08 31.71 -7.25
C ASN A 94 18.06 30.64 -6.75
N LYS A 95 19.34 31.01 -6.62
CA LYS A 95 20.42 30.08 -6.28
C LYS A 95 20.17 29.30 -4.98
N ALA A 96 19.58 29.94 -3.96
CA ALA A 96 19.38 29.30 -2.66
C ALA A 96 18.28 28.22 -2.70
N ALA A 97 17.20 28.45 -3.46
CA ALA A 97 16.16 27.45 -3.68
C ALA A 97 16.66 26.26 -4.54
N LEU A 98 17.45 26.52 -5.57
CA LEU A 98 17.97 25.47 -6.46
C LEU A 98 19.10 24.64 -5.83
N ASP A 99 20.01 25.28 -5.08
CA ASP A 99 20.99 24.56 -4.26
C ASP A 99 20.28 23.64 -3.25
N LEU A 100 19.17 24.09 -2.65
CA LEU A 100 18.35 23.28 -1.75
C LEU A 100 17.69 22.10 -2.48
N VAL A 101 17.14 22.31 -3.69
CA VAL A 101 16.50 21.24 -4.48
C VAL A 101 17.50 20.15 -4.83
N ARG A 102 18.71 20.53 -5.27
CA ARG A 102 19.80 19.59 -5.55
C ARG A 102 20.27 18.84 -4.30
N ASP A 103 20.59 19.57 -3.22
CA ASP A 103 21.05 18.99 -1.95
C ASP A 103 20.02 18.03 -1.33
N LEU A 104 18.72 18.32 -1.48
CA LEU A 104 17.65 17.41 -1.11
C LEU A 104 17.61 16.18 -2.04
N SER A 105 17.68 16.36 -3.36
CA SER A 105 17.63 15.25 -4.33
C SER A 105 18.79 14.26 -4.13
N ASP A 106 20.02 14.77 -3.99
CA ASP A 106 21.23 13.97 -3.74
C ASP A 106 21.10 13.15 -2.44
N LYS A 107 20.61 13.78 -1.35
CA LYS A 107 20.43 13.11 -0.06
C LYS A 107 19.27 12.12 -0.05
N LEU A 108 18.20 12.39 -0.80
CA LEU A 108 17.05 11.49 -0.95
C LEU A 108 17.45 10.24 -1.74
N ALA A 109 18.21 10.39 -2.83
CA ALA A 109 18.80 9.27 -3.57
C ALA A 109 19.74 8.41 -2.70
N GLY A 110 20.36 8.98 -1.68
CA GLY A 110 21.16 8.27 -0.68
C GLY A 110 20.37 7.46 0.37
N LEU A 111 19.03 7.52 0.40
CA LEU A 111 18.22 6.78 1.36
C LEU A 111 18.07 5.31 0.97
N ARG A 112 18.21 4.39 1.94
CA ARG A 112 18.28 2.93 1.71
C ARG A 112 17.06 2.34 0.98
N ASN A 113 15.90 2.98 1.09
CA ASN A 113 14.64 2.50 0.50
C ASN A 113 14.14 3.38 -0.66
N VAL A 114 14.91 4.38 -1.09
CA VAL A 114 14.63 5.17 -2.29
C VAL A 114 15.40 4.53 -3.45
N ASP A 115 14.82 4.55 -4.65
CA ASP A 115 15.56 4.20 -5.85
C ASP A 115 16.38 5.43 -6.31
N PRO A 116 17.73 5.39 -6.27
CA PRO A 116 18.56 6.54 -6.61
C PRO A 116 18.45 6.96 -8.07
N ASP A 117 18.09 6.05 -8.97
CA ASP A 117 17.96 6.32 -10.40
C ASP A 117 16.55 6.88 -10.73
N ARG A 118 15.68 7.03 -9.72
CA ARG A 118 14.27 7.48 -9.84
C ARG A 118 13.92 8.58 -8.85
N VAL A 119 14.83 9.54 -8.72
CA VAL A 119 14.61 10.82 -8.03
C VAL A 119 14.47 11.92 -9.10
N THR A 120 13.23 12.22 -9.49
CA THR A 120 12.90 13.22 -10.51
C THR A 120 12.75 14.61 -9.90
N SER A 121 13.51 15.57 -10.39
CA SER A 121 13.58 16.94 -9.89
C SER A 121 14.15 17.87 -10.97
N LEU A 122 14.03 19.19 -10.79
CA LEU A 122 14.76 20.15 -11.62
C LEU A 122 16.30 20.01 -11.55
N ALA A 123 16.84 19.23 -10.60
CA ALA A 123 18.29 18.96 -10.47
C ALA A 123 18.72 17.66 -11.17
N THR A 124 17.78 16.86 -11.68
CA THR A 124 18.03 15.54 -12.27
C THR A 124 17.39 15.34 -13.65
N GLU A 125 16.38 16.13 -14.00
CA GLU A 125 15.78 16.16 -15.33
C GLU A 125 16.63 16.95 -16.33
N SER A 126 16.80 16.42 -17.54
CA SER A 126 17.53 17.10 -18.63
C SER A 126 16.67 18.08 -19.43
N ASN A 127 17.29 19.17 -19.86
CA ASN A 127 16.72 20.16 -20.75
C ASN A 127 17.07 19.84 -22.22
N ILE A 128 16.09 19.89 -23.12
CA ILE A 128 16.27 19.63 -24.56
C ILE A 128 16.27 20.96 -25.32
N VAL A 129 17.45 21.39 -25.76
CA VAL A 129 17.69 22.71 -26.37
C VAL A 129 18.15 22.59 -27.82
N GLY A 130 17.59 23.41 -28.70
CA GLY A 130 18.09 23.58 -30.07
C GLY A 130 19.14 24.68 -30.15
N THR A 131 20.29 24.37 -30.76
CA THR A 131 21.40 25.30 -31.03
C THR A 131 21.64 25.46 -32.54
N ASP A 132 22.51 26.40 -32.92
CA ASP A 132 22.93 26.55 -34.32
C ASP A 132 23.62 25.26 -34.85
N GLU A 133 24.36 24.55 -33.97
CA GLU A 133 25.05 23.31 -34.33
C GLU A 133 24.11 22.10 -34.36
N GLY A 134 23.19 21.95 -33.39
CA GLY A 134 22.30 20.78 -33.32
C GLY A 134 21.15 20.83 -32.31
N MET A 135 20.97 19.71 -31.63
CA MET A 135 20.13 19.55 -30.44
C MET A 135 21.07 19.08 -29.34
N GLU A 136 21.02 19.76 -28.20
CA GLU A 136 21.78 19.45 -27.01
C GLU A 136 20.80 19.00 -25.92
N VAL A 137 21.22 18.00 -25.16
CA VAL A 137 20.58 17.55 -23.93
C VAL A 137 21.58 17.87 -22.84
N ASP A 138 21.18 18.70 -21.88
CA ASP A 138 22.05 19.33 -20.88
C ASP A 138 21.24 19.59 -19.61
N ASP A 139 21.89 19.86 -18.48
CA ASP A 139 21.20 20.19 -17.23
C ASP A 139 20.38 21.48 -17.36
N PHE A 140 19.29 21.62 -16.59
CA PHE A 140 18.57 22.91 -16.54
C PHE A 140 19.44 24.04 -15.96
N TYR A 141 20.45 23.73 -15.14
CA TYR A 141 21.39 24.69 -14.57
C TYR A 141 22.70 24.04 -14.08
N GLU A 142 23.84 24.66 -14.37
CA GLU A 142 25.09 24.36 -13.67
C GLU A 142 25.20 25.16 -12.36
N LEU A 143 25.59 24.51 -11.25
CA LEU A 143 25.82 25.17 -9.96
C LEU A 143 27.16 24.77 -9.32
N GLY A 144 28.17 25.62 -9.48
CA GLY A 144 29.47 25.54 -8.80
C GLY A 144 29.92 26.89 -8.20
N GLU A 145 31.06 26.93 -7.50
CA GLU A 145 31.56 28.15 -6.81
C GLU A 145 31.86 29.35 -7.74
N GLY A 146 31.89 29.16 -9.06
CA GLY A 146 32.09 30.21 -10.07
C GLY A 146 30.91 30.46 -11.02
N GLY A 147 29.83 29.69 -10.95
CA GLY A 147 28.72 29.76 -11.91
C GLY A 147 27.79 30.96 -11.66
N SER A 148 27.56 31.79 -12.68
CA SER A 148 26.57 32.87 -12.61
C SER A 148 25.18 32.39 -13.04
N LEU A 149 24.35 32.01 -12.08
CA LEU A 149 22.93 31.74 -12.33
C LEU A 149 22.23 33.04 -12.77
N ASP A 150 21.60 33.06 -13.94
CA ASP A 150 20.64 34.10 -14.35
C ASP A 150 19.20 33.58 -14.16
N PRO A 151 18.46 34.06 -13.13
CA PRO A 151 17.06 33.73 -12.91
C PRO A 151 16.17 33.91 -14.13
N ALA A 152 16.42 34.92 -14.97
CA ALA A 152 15.59 35.21 -16.12
C ALA A 152 15.85 34.23 -17.27
N ALA A 153 17.10 33.83 -17.47
CA ALA A 153 17.46 32.80 -18.45
C ALA A 153 16.93 31.42 -18.04
N LEU A 154 17.10 31.02 -16.78
CA LEU A 154 16.58 29.75 -16.26
C LEU A 154 15.04 29.69 -16.33
N LYS A 155 14.38 30.77 -15.88
CA LYS A 155 12.92 30.87 -16.02
C LYS A 155 12.51 30.79 -17.49
N ALA A 156 13.22 31.44 -18.40
CA ALA A 156 12.93 31.35 -19.83
C ALA A 156 13.16 29.95 -20.41
N ALA A 157 14.14 29.18 -19.91
CA ALA A 157 14.35 27.78 -20.30
C ALA A 157 13.16 26.90 -19.88
N ILE A 158 12.76 26.98 -18.61
CA ILE A 158 11.66 26.20 -18.03
C ILE A 158 10.28 26.65 -18.56
N ASP A 159 10.07 27.95 -18.82
CA ASP A 159 8.88 28.47 -19.50
C ASP A 159 8.79 27.97 -20.97
N ASN A 160 9.92 27.69 -21.62
CA ASN A 160 9.99 27.15 -22.98
C ASN A 160 9.82 25.62 -23.05
N PHE A 161 9.64 24.95 -21.92
CA PHE A 161 9.48 23.50 -21.79
C PHE A 161 8.12 23.17 -21.13
N PRO A 162 7.02 23.13 -21.92
CA PRO A 162 5.66 23.04 -21.36
C PRO A 162 5.37 21.79 -20.54
N LEU A 163 6.17 20.73 -20.68
CA LEU A 163 5.99 19.43 -20.04
C LEU A 163 6.08 19.49 -18.51
N TYR A 164 7.08 20.21 -17.98
CA TYR A 164 7.33 20.33 -16.55
C TYR A 164 6.44 21.37 -15.86
N GLN A 165 5.71 22.17 -16.64
CA GLN A 165 4.85 23.25 -16.16
C GLN A 165 3.53 22.69 -15.64
N GLY A 166 3.36 22.70 -14.31
CA GLY A 166 2.22 22.13 -13.58
C GLY A 166 2.50 20.74 -13.01
N SER A 167 3.43 19.98 -13.58
CA SER A 167 3.79 18.61 -13.15
C SER A 167 4.97 18.59 -12.18
N LEU A 168 6.05 19.30 -12.49
CA LEU A 168 7.29 19.37 -11.70
C LEU A 168 7.56 20.78 -11.16
N VAL A 169 7.18 21.80 -11.93
CA VAL A 169 7.36 23.23 -11.62
C VAL A 169 6.01 23.93 -11.61
N ALA A 170 5.77 24.78 -10.62
CA ALA A 170 4.60 25.61 -10.51
C ALA A 170 4.44 26.53 -11.74
N ARG A 171 3.23 26.64 -12.29
CA ARG A 171 2.94 27.53 -13.44
C ARG A 171 3.17 29.02 -13.15
N ASP A 172 3.23 29.40 -11.88
CA ASP A 172 3.58 30.76 -11.43
C ASP A 172 5.05 30.91 -10.98
N GLY A 173 5.83 29.82 -10.97
CA GLY A 173 7.21 29.78 -10.50
C GLY A 173 7.40 29.76 -8.98
N SER A 174 6.34 29.61 -8.19
CA SER A 174 6.43 29.67 -6.72
C SER A 174 6.83 28.35 -6.03
N ALA A 175 6.87 27.24 -6.76
CA ALA A 175 7.27 25.94 -6.20
C ALA A 175 7.85 24.98 -7.25
N THR A 176 8.61 23.99 -6.78
CA THR A 176 9.05 22.81 -7.54
C THR A 176 8.89 21.55 -6.69
N LEU A 177 8.76 20.40 -7.35
CA LEU A 177 8.71 19.09 -6.71
C LEU A 177 10.04 18.34 -6.86
N ILE A 178 10.28 17.44 -5.92
CA ILE A 178 11.21 16.31 -6.00
C ILE A 178 10.36 15.07 -5.79
N VAL A 179 10.27 14.21 -6.80
CA VAL A 179 9.54 12.94 -6.76
C VAL A 179 10.56 11.84 -6.49
N ALA A 180 10.36 11.01 -5.48
CA ALA A 180 11.25 9.93 -5.11
C ALA A 180 10.46 8.61 -5.02
N GLU A 181 10.75 7.68 -5.93
CA GLU A 181 10.20 6.33 -5.85
C GLU A 181 10.90 5.49 -4.77
N ILE A 182 10.18 4.48 -4.24
CA ILE A 182 10.69 3.63 -3.15
C ILE A 182 10.67 2.14 -3.49
N LEU A 183 11.69 1.44 -3.01
CA LEU A 183 11.97 0.04 -3.33
C LEU A 183 11.03 -0.95 -2.61
N ASP A 184 10.68 -0.68 -1.36
CA ASP A 184 9.80 -1.54 -0.54
C ASP A 184 8.75 -0.73 0.24
N GLN A 185 7.47 -0.97 -0.09
CA GLN A 185 6.33 -0.34 0.57
C GLN A 185 6.11 -0.83 2.03
N ASP A 186 6.62 -2.02 2.41
CA ASP A 186 6.62 -2.46 3.83
C ASP A 186 7.52 -1.55 4.70
N LEU A 187 8.47 -0.82 4.09
CA LEU A 187 9.41 0.07 4.77
C LEU A 187 9.00 1.56 4.78
N SER A 188 7.85 1.92 4.20
CA SER A 188 7.40 3.32 4.04
C SER A 188 7.37 4.13 5.35
N GLN A 189 7.08 3.51 6.51
CA GLN A 189 7.17 4.20 7.82
C GLN A 189 8.60 4.62 8.16
N ALA A 190 9.58 3.72 7.98
CA ALA A 190 10.98 4.03 8.24
C ALA A 190 11.53 5.05 7.24
N THR A 191 11.12 4.95 5.97
CA THR A 191 11.50 5.92 4.93
C THR A 191 10.95 7.31 5.21
N TYR A 192 9.70 7.41 5.65
CA TYR A 192 9.09 8.68 6.04
C TYR A 192 9.81 9.32 7.24
N ASP A 193 10.14 8.52 8.27
CA ASP A 193 10.92 8.97 9.43
C ASP A 193 12.34 9.44 9.02
N GLU A 194 13.00 8.73 8.10
CA GLU A 194 14.31 9.11 7.53
C GLU A 194 14.23 10.39 6.68
N MET A 195 13.20 10.56 5.84
CA MET A 195 12.97 11.75 5.03
C MET A 195 12.65 12.99 5.88
N LEU A 196 11.83 12.86 6.93
CA LEU A 196 11.56 13.97 7.85
C LEU A 196 12.83 14.41 8.58
N ALA A 197 13.64 13.46 9.07
CA ALA A 197 14.90 13.77 9.74
C ALA A 197 15.91 14.47 8.79
N LEU A 198 15.90 14.12 7.50
CA LEU A 198 16.68 14.78 6.45
C LEU A 198 16.19 16.23 6.25
N VAL A 199 14.89 16.45 6.04
CA VAL A 199 14.30 17.79 5.85
C VAL A 199 14.51 18.68 7.08
N GLU A 200 14.36 18.17 8.29
CA GLU A 200 14.62 18.91 9.54
C GLU A 200 16.11 19.25 9.75
N ALA A 201 17.04 18.49 9.18
CA ALA A 201 18.48 18.72 9.29
C ALA A 201 19.01 19.76 8.29
N VAL A 202 18.27 20.08 7.23
CA VAL A 202 18.69 21.03 6.20
C VAL A 202 18.38 22.47 6.61
N THR A 203 19.31 23.39 6.33
CA THR A 203 19.12 24.81 6.64
C THR A 203 18.30 25.48 5.54
N LEU A 204 17.03 25.77 5.83
CA LEU A 204 16.13 26.42 4.88
C LEU A 204 16.49 27.90 4.66
N PRO A 205 16.52 28.39 3.41
CA PRO A 205 16.64 29.82 3.11
C PRO A 205 15.46 30.65 3.64
N GLU A 206 15.67 31.94 3.87
CA GLU A 206 14.62 32.83 4.39
C GLU A 206 13.48 32.99 3.36
N GLY A 207 12.27 32.55 3.73
CA GLY A 207 11.08 32.60 2.86
C GLY A 207 10.76 31.30 2.11
N VAL A 208 11.62 30.28 2.22
CA VAL A 208 11.42 28.96 1.62
C VAL A 208 10.76 28.00 2.61
N GLU A 209 9.71 27.30 2.17
CA GLU A 209 9.04 26.22 2.90
C GLU A 209 9.31 24.87 2.19
N VAL A 210 9.47 23.79 2.94
CA VAL A 210 9.57 22.41 2.40
C VAL A 210 8.46 21.55 3.00
N HIS A 211 7.74 20.84 2.14
CA HIS A 211 6.58 20.03 2.50
C HIS A 211 6.74 18.60 1.96
N VAL A 212 6.42 17.57 2.75
CA VAL A 212 6.51 16.16 2.33
C VAL A 212 5.10 15.56 2.20
N ALA A 213 4.80 15.00 1.04
CA ALA A 213 3.53 14.38 0.67
C ALA A 213 3.73 13.18 -0.28
N GLY A 214 2.71 12.82 -1.05
CA GLY A 214 2.66 11.61 -1.87
C GLY A 214 2.08 10.40 -1.11
N VAL A 215 1.74 9.35 -1.86
CA VAL A 215 1.05 8.17 -1.32
C VAL A 215 1.95 7.38 -0.36
N GLY A 216 3.26 7.33 -0.64
CA GLY A 216 4.26 6.75 0.26
C GLY A 216 4.30 7.45 1.61
N ALA A 217 4.28 8.79 1.62
CA ALA A 217 4.27 9.60 2.84
C ALA A 217 2.99 9.40 3.67
N ILE A 218 1.81 9.33 3.02
CA ILE A 218 0.53 9.02 3.68
C ILE A 218 0.60 7.66 4.39
N SER A 219 1.13 6.63 3.71
CA SER A 219 1.27 5.28 4.27
C SER A 219 2.26 5.24 5.43
N GLY A 220 3.43 5.88 5.29
CA GLY A 220 4.41 5.99 6.36
C GLY A 220 3.87 6.70 7.60
N PHE A 221 3.20 7.83 7.40
CA PHE A 221 2.56 8.61 8.47
C PHE A 221 1.49 7.80 9.22
N LEU A 222 0.61 7.08 8.52
CA LEU A 222 -0.38 6.18 9.13
C LEU A 222 0.25 5.05 9.97
N GLY A 223 1.43 4.56 9.59
CA GLY A 223 2.18 3.57 10.37
C GLY A 223 2.53 4.05 11.78
N THR A 224 2.90 5.33 11.91
CA THR A 224 3.19 5.98 13.20
C THR A 224 1.94 6.12 14.07
N TYR A 225 0.81 6.50 13.46
CA TYR A 225 -0.47 6.67 14.15
C TYR A 225 -1.00 5.36 14.74
N ILE A 226 -0.84 4.23 14.02
CA ILE A 226 -1.18 2.91 14.55
C ILE A 226 -0.38 2.62 15.83
N ASP A 227 0.92 2.93 15.85
CA ASP A 227 1.77 2.69 17.03
C ASP A 227 1.39 3.60 18.20
N ASN A 228 1.13 4.88 17.96
CA ASN A 228 0.70 5.83 18.99
C ASN A 228 -0.63 5.43 19.60
N ASP A 229 -1.64 5.16 18.76
CA ASP A 229 -2.95 4.71 19.20
C ASP A 229 -2.86 3.36 19.93
N ALA A 230 -2.06 2.41 19.44
CA ALA A 230 -1.91 1.11 20.08
C ALA A 230 -1.31 1.24 21.50
N LYS A 231 -0.34 2.16 21.68
CA LYS A 231 0.30 2.47 22.97
C LYS A 231 -0.62 3.29 23.90
N ARG A 232 -1.48 4.16 23.36
CA ARG A 232 -2.30 5.12 24.11
C ARG A 232 -3.75 4.65 24.35
N LEU A 233 -4.48 4.31 23.29
CA LEU A 233 -5.92 4.02 23.34
C LEU A 233 -6.21 2.68 24.00
N ASN A 234 -5.40 1.63 23.76
CA ASN A 234 -5.67 0.31 24.32
C ASN A 234 -5.56 0.28 25.87
N PRO A 235 -4.49 0.82 26.49
CA PRO A 235 -4.44 0.95 27.95
C PRO A 235 -5.52 1.88 28.50
N LEU A 236 -5.83 2.97 27.81
CA LEU A 236 -6.88 3.92 28.22
C LEU A 236 -8.28 3.27 28.19
N THR A 237 -8.59 2.49 27.16
CA THR A 237 -9.84 1.72 27.03
C THR A 237 -9.95 0.70 28.15
N ALA A 238 -8.89 -0.07 28.41
CA ALA A 238 -8.84 -1.02 29.51
C ALA A 238 -8.99 -0.33 30.89
N LEU A 239 -8.40 0.85 31.09
CA LEU A 239 -8.54 1.65 32.31
C LEU A 239 -9.97 2.17 32.51
N VAL A 240 -10.58 2.74 31.47
CA VAL A 240 -11.97 3.24 31.51
C VAL A 240 -12.94 2.10 31.84
N ILE A 241 -12.79 0.95 31.19
CA ILE A 241 -13.64 -0.23 31.44
C ILE A 241 -13.39 -0.81 32.85
N THR A 242 -12.14 -0.85 33.31
CA THR A 242 -11.81 -1.23 34.70
C THR A 242 -12.47 -0.28 35.70
N LEU A 243 -12.49 1.04 35.43
CA LEU A 243 -13.16 2.02 36.29
C LEU A 243 -14.69 1.79 36.32
N VAL A 244 -15.31 1.52 35.17
CA VAL A 244 -16.74 1.14 35.10
C VAL A 244 -17.01 -0.11 35.94
N LEU A 245 -16.16 -1.13 35.88
CA LEU A 245 -16.26 -2.36 36.68
C LEU A 245 -16.09 -2.12 38.18
N VAL A 246 -15.12 -1.27 38.59
CA VAL A 246 -14.94 -0.85 39.99
C VAL A 246 -16.20 -0.14 40.50
N VAL A 247 -16.82 0.72 39.69
CA VAL A 247 -18.07 1.41 40.04
C VAL A 247 -19.26 0.43 40.12
N ALA A 248 -19.37 -0.50 39.15
CA ALA A 248 -20.44 -1.48 39.03
C ALA A 248 -20.47 -2.47 40.20
N PHE A 249 -19.30 -2.98 40.59
CA PHE A 249 -19.15 -4.06 41.58
C PHE A 249 -18.62 -3.60 42.94
N ARG A 250 -18.05 -2.40 43.06
CA ARG A 250 -17.42 -1.90 44.31
C ARG A 250 -16.47 -2.91 44.96
N SER A 251 -15.75 -3.65 44.12
CA SER A 251 -14.95 -4.81 44.48
C SER A 251 -13.76 -4.90 43.53
N VAL A 252 -12.54 -4.82 44.07
CA VAL A 252 -11.30 -4.88 43.28
C VAL A 252 -11.16 -6.23 42.58
N ALA A 253 -11.47 -7.34 43.27
CA ALA A 253 -11.50 -8.67 42.66
C ALA A 253 -12.56 -8.78 41.54
N GLY A 254 -13.72 -8.13 41.71
CA GLY A 254 -14.76 -8.06 40.68
C GLY A 254 -14.39 -7.21 39.45
N ALA A 255 -13.37 -6.37 39.53
CA ALA A 255 -12.89 -5.54 38.43
C ALA A 255 -11.63 -6.10 37.73
N ILE A 256 -10.76 -6.81 38.46
CA ILE A 256 -9.55 -7.41 37.88
C ILE A 256 -9.85 -8.70 37.11
N LEU A 257 -10.80 -9.52 37.56
CA LEU A 257 -11.10 -10.82 36.93
C LEU A 257 -11.53 -10.71 35.45
N PRO A 258 -12.40 -9.75 35.05
CA PRO A 258 -12.74 -9.55 33.63
C PRO A 258 -11.51 -9.23 32.76
N ASN A 259 -10.52 -8.50 33.28
CA ASN A 259 -9.33 -8.13 32.52
C ASN A 259 -8.44 -9.35 32.15
N LEU A 260 -8.52 -10.46 32.89
CA LEU A 260 -7.87 -11.72 32.51
C LEU A 260 -8.49 -12.33 31.23
N ILE A 261 -9.81 -12.21 31.10
CA ILE A 261 -10.59 -12.68 29.94
C ILE A 261 -10.33 -11.78 28.74
N VAL A 262 -10.24 -10.46 28.97
CA VAL A 262 -9.82 -9.47 27.96
C VAL A 262 -8.44 -9.83 27.37
N MET A 263 -7.42 -10.05 28.21
CA MET A 263 -6.09 -10.44 27.72
C MET A 263 -6.12 -11.76 26.95
N ALA A 264 -6.89 -12.74 27.42
CA ALA A 264 -7.06 -14.02 26.73
C ALA A 264 -7.69 -13.85 25.34
N THR A 265 -8.69 -12.97 25.25
CA THR A 265 -9.43 -12.66 24.02
C THR A 265 -8.55 -11.94 22.99
N ALA A 266 -7.81 -10.91 23.43
CA ALA A 266 -6.89 -10.18 22.57
C ALA A 266 -5.73 -11.06 22.07
N ALA A 267 -5.13 -11.86 22.97
CA ALA A 267 -4.07 -12.80 22.61
C ALA A 267 -4.56 -13.89 21.64
N ALA A 268 -5.80 -14.38 21.80
CA ALA A 268 -6.39 -15.34 20.87
C ALA A 268 -6.63 -14.73 19.48
N ALA A 269 -7.24 -13.54 19.40
CA ALA A 269 -7.54 -12.90 18.12
C ALA A 269 -6.26 -12.49 17.38
N LEU A 270 -5.42 -11.66 18.01
CA LEU A 270 -4.21 -11.10 17.37
C LEU A 270 -3.07 -12.11 17.26
N GLY A 271 -2.96 -13.04 18.21
CA GLY A 271 -1.96 -14.09 18.18
C GLY A 271 -2.23 -15.11 17.07
N LEU A 272 -3.50 -15.52 16.88
CA LEU A 272 -3.85 -16.37 15.74
C LEU A 272 -3.75 -15.60 14.41
N MET A 273 -4.07 -14.31 14.38
CA MET A 273 -3.88 -13.46 13.21
C MET A 273 -2.42 -13.44 12.75
N ALA A 274 -1.48 -13.21 13.68
CA ALA A 274 -0.05 -13.31 13.41
C ALA A 274 0.40 -14.74 13.05
N ALA A 275 -0.15 -15.78 13.69
CA ALA A 275 0.17 -17.18 13.40
C ALA A 275 -0.26 -17.63 12.00
N PHE A 276 -1.33 -17.04 11.45
CA PHE A 276 -1.79 -17.27 10.07
C PHE A 276 -1.15 -16.30 9.05
N GLY A 277 -0.22 -15.43 9.48
CA GLY A 277 0.45 -14.48 8.58
C GLY A 277 -0.45 -13.36 8.04
N VAL A 278 -1.53 -13.03 8.74
CA VAL A 278 -2.48 -11.98 8.30
C VAL A 278 -2.02 -10.62 8.82
N SER A 279 -1.85 -9.65 7.92
CA SER A 279 -1.39 -8.29 8.22
C SER A 279 -2.36 -7.49 9.08
N PHE A 280 -1.82 -6.69 10.00
CA PHE A 280 -2.56 -5.77 10.86
C PHE A 280 -2.82 -4.44 10.14
N PHE A 281 -4.04 -4.28 9.65
CA PHE A 281 -4.51 -3.09 8.96
C PHE A 281 -4.87 -1.94 9.92
N VAL A 282 -4.85 -0.70 9.42
CA VAL A 282 -5.30 0.53 10.10
C VAL A 282 -6.62 0.33 10.86
N ILE A 283 -7.62 -0.25 10.19
CA ILE A 283 -8.97 -0.46 10.77
C ILE A 283 -9.01 -1.58 11.82
N THR A 284 -8.06 -2.53 11.80
CA THR A 284 -7.97 -3.63 12.78
C THR A 284 -7.62 -3.13 14.17
N ASN A 285 -7.05 -1.93 14.32
CA ASN A 285 -6.88 -1.30 15.63
C ASN A 285 -8.22 -1.12 16.39
N GLY A 286 -9.33 -0.91 15.66
CA GLY A 286 -10.68 -0.88 16.24
C GLY A 286 -11.18 -2.22 16.80
N LEU A 287 -10.50 -3.34 16.51
CA LEU A 287 -10.86 -4.68 16.98
C LEU A 287 -10.64 -4.83 18.50
N LEU A 288 -9.59 -4.21 19.05
CA LEU A 288 -9.24 -4.39 20.46
C LEU A 288 -10.34 -3.81 21.39
N PRO A 289 -10.83 -2.57 21.22
CA PRO A 289 -11.97 -2.05 21.99
C PRO A 289 -13.24 -2.91 21.92
N ILE A 290 -13.56 -3.48 20.75
CA ILE A 290 -14.68 -4.44 20.59
C ILE A 290 -14.47 -5.65 21.51
N LEU A 291 -13.29 -6.28 21.41
CA LEU A 291 -12.98 -7.50 22.15
C LEU A 291 -12.90 -7.27 23.65
N ILE A 292 -12.36 -6.13 24.10
CA ILE A 292 -12.37 -5.71 25.50
C ILE A 292 -13.81 -5.56 26.00
N GLY A 293 -14.67 -4.87 25.22
CA GLY A 293 -16.08 -4.65 25.56
C GLY A 293 -16.87 -5.96 25.72
N ILE A 294 -16.76 -6.88 24.76
CA ILE A 294 -17.50 -8.15 24.77
C ILE A 294 -17.04 -9.08 25.90
N ALA A 295 -15.71 -9.24 26.09
CA ALA A 295 -15.16 -10.04 27.18
C ALA A 295 -15.61 -9.56 28.57
N VAL A 296 -15.83 -8.24 28.70
CA VAL A 296 -16.32 -7.63 29.93
C VAL A 296 -17.85 -7.74 30.08
N ALA A 297 -18.62 -7.71 28.99
CA ALA A 297 -20.07 -7.89 29.01
C ALA A 297 -20.49 -9.22 29.66
N ASP A 298 -19.96 -10.34 29.16
CA ASP A 298 -20.23 -11.68 29.69
C ASP A 298 -19.85 -11.77 31.18
N SER A 299 -18.68 -11.23 31.52
CA SER A 299 -18.18 -11.16 32.89
C SER A 299 -19.09 -10.34 33.81
N ILE A 300 -19.67 -9.24 33.33
CA ILE A 300 -20.62 -8.41 34.09
C ILE A 300 -21.88 -9.22 34.42
N HIS A 301 -22.38 -10.01 33.47
CA HIS A 301 -23.56 -10.84 33.67
C HIS A 301 -23.32 -11.98 34.68
N VAL A 302 -22.22 -12.72 34.56
CA VAL A 302 -21.83 -13.76 35.54
C VAL A 302 -21.62 -13.18 36.94
N LEU A 303 -20.84 -12.10 37.05
CA LEU A 303 -20.52 -11.51 38.36
C LEU A 303 -21.75 -10.90 39.02
N SER A 304 -22.65 -10.27 38.26
CA SER A 304 -23.90 -9.72 38.81
C SER A 304 -24.78 -10.82 39.40
N GLU A 305 -24.98 -11.93 38.68
CA GLU A 305 -25.74 -13.09 39.20
C GLU A 305 -25.06 -13.71 40.43
N TYR A 306 -23.73 -13.86 40.43
CA TYR A 306 -22.97 -14.33 41.58
C TYR A 306 -23.17 -13.44 42.82
N TYR A 307 -23.06 -12.11 42.68
CA TYR A 307 -23.24 -11.18 43.79
C TYR A 307 -24.71 -11.07 44.26
N GLU A 308 -25.69 -11.09 43.34
CA GLU A 308 -27.12 -11.15 43.69
C GLU A 308 -27.42 -12.42 44.49
N ARG A 309 -26.93 -13.58 44.04
CA ARG A 309 -27.14 -14.86 44.73
C ARG A 309 -26.45 -14.89 46.09
N ALA A 310 -25.20 -14.44 46.19
CA ALA A 310 -24.47 -14.39 47.46
C ALA A 310 -25.12 -13.43 48.49
N ALA A 311 -25.81 -12.39 48.03
CA ALA A 311 -26.58 -11.48 48.90
C ALA A 311 -27.96 -12.04 49.30
N ALA A 312 -28.60 -12.83 48.44
CA ALA A 312 -29.90 -13.47 48.69
C ALA A 312 -29.79 -14.73 49.56
N HIS A 313 -28.75 -15.54 49.35
CA HIS A 313 -28.51 -16.85 49.95
C HIS A 313 -27.14 -16.92 50.66
N PRO A 314 -26.90 -16.12 51.72
CA PRO A 314 -25.63 -16.11 52.45
C PRO A 314 -25.29 -17.45 53.14
N GLU A 315 -26.25 -18.36 53.26
CA GLU A 315 -26.11 -19.73 53.77
C GLU A 315 -25.47 -20.73 52.79
N GLU A 316 -25.52 -20.47 51.49
CA GLU A 316 -24.90 -21.33 50.46
C GLU A 316 -23.38 -21.15 50.43
N SER A 317 -22.63 -22.18 50.01
CA SER A 317 -21.18 -22.05 49.89
C SER A 317 -20.80 -21.19 48.68
N ARG A 318 -19.63 -20.53 48.73
CA ARG A 318 -19.09 -19.76 47.59
C ARG A 318 -19.01 -20.57 46.29
N ARG A 319 -18.80 -21.90 46.40
CA ARG A 319 -18.77 -22.81 45.24
C ARG A 319 -20.17 -23.03 44.67
N ASP A 320 -21.18 -23.16 45.53
CA ASP A 320 -22.58 -23.27 45.10
C ASP A 320 -23.04 -21.96 44.44
N HIS A 321 -22.67 -20.80 45.00
CA HIS A 321 -22.96 -19.49 44.40
C HIS A 321 -22.46 -19.39 42.96
N ILE A 322 -21.18 -19.71 42.71
CA ILE A 322 -20.61 -19.64 41.35
C ILE A 322 -21.15 -20.73 40.42
N VAL A 323 -21.33 -21.97 40.89
CA VAL A 323 -21.90 -23.05 40.06
C VAL A 323 -23.32 -22.69 39.62
N GLN A 324 -24.17 -22.21 40.52
CA GLN A 324 -25.55 -21.83 40.18
C GLN A 324 -25.61 -20.57 39.31
N ALA A 325 -24.74 -19.58 39.54
CA ALA A 325 -24.61 -18.42 38.67
C ALA A 325 -24.21 -18.83 37.23
N MET A 326 -23.21 -19.69 37.09
CA MET A 326 -22.79 -20.23 35.79
C MET A 326 -23.90 -21.08 35.14
N VAL A 327 -24.58 -21.96 35.86
CA VAL A 327 -25.70 -22.76 35.33
C VAL A 327 -26.82 -21.87 34.80
N ARG A 328 -27.12 -20.76 35.49
CA ARG A 328 -28.16 -19.81 35.08
C ARG A 328 -27.74 -18.95 33.89
N MET A 329 -26.50 -18.46 33.88
CA MET A 329 -25.97 -17.57 32.82
C MET A 329 -25.46 -18.31 31.58
N PHE A 330 -25.14 -19.62 31.68
CA PHE A 330 -24.61 -20.43 30.58
C PHE A 330 -25.47 -20.35 29.33
N ARG A 331 -26.81 -20.43 29.48
CA ARG A 331 -27.71 -20.29 28.35
C ARG A 331 -27.57 -18.90 27.72
N PRO A 332 -28.01 -17.78 28.36
CA PRO A 332 -28.03 -16.48 27.71
C PRO A 332 -26.66 -16.05 27.15
N ILE A 333 -25.56 -16.26 27.87
CA ILE A 333 -24.21 -15.93 27.38
C ILE A 333 -23.85 -16.74 26.13
N THR A 334 -24.13 -18.05 26.09
CA THR A 334 -23.92 -18.83 24.85
C THR A 334 -24.80 -18.35 23.70
N LEU A 335 -26.00 -17.82 23.98
CA LEU A 335 -26.86 -17.27 22.94
C LEU A 335 -26.26 -16.01 22.31
N THR A 336 -25.81 -15.07 23.17
CA THR A 336 -25.26 -13.78 22.75
C THR A 336 -23.97 -13.99 21.98
N THR A 337 -23.01 -14.75 22.52
CA THR A 337 -21.79 -15.19 21.81
C THR A 337 -22.09 -15.73 20.41
N LEU A 338 -23.01 -16.70 20.28
CA LEU A 338 -23.31 -17.33 18.99
C LEU A 338 -23.94 -16.35 17.98
N THR A 339 -24.78 -15.42 18.44
CA THR A 339 -25.32 -14.37 17.58
C THR A 339 -24.31 -13.30 17.22
N THR A 340 -23.38 -12.96 18.12
CA THR A 340 -22.31 -12.01 17.85
C THR A 340 -21.30 -12.59 16.85
N ILE A 341 -20.92 -13.86 17.01
CA ILE A 341 -20.15 -14.63 16.01
C ILE A 341 -20.88 -14.61 14.65
N ALA A 342 -22.20 -14.84 14.62
CA ALA A 342 -22.97 -14.82 13.37
C ALA A 342 -23.01 -13.44 12.69
N GLY A 343 -23.01 -12.35 13.45
CA GLY A 343 -22.87 -10.99 12.92
C GLY A 343 -21.49 -10.75 12.31
N PHE A 344 -20.42 -11.13 13.01
CA PHE A 344 -19.05 -10.99 12.52
C PHE A 344 -18.73 -11.92 11.34
N MET A 345 -19.26 -13.14 11.31
CA MET A 345 -19.18 -14.01 10.14
C MET A 345 -20.01 -13.48 8.96
N GLY A 346 -21.08 -12.71 9.22
CA GLY A 346 -21.81 -12.00 8.19
C GLY A 346 -21.00 -10.89 7.51
N LEU A 347 -20.12 -10.22 8.27
CA LEU A 347 -19.11 -9.31 7.72
C LEU A 347 -18.08 -10.07 6.87
N TYR A 348 -17.53 -11.18 7.39
CA TYR A 348 -16.56 -12.01 6.65
C TYR A 348 -17.11 -12.56 5.32
N ILE A 349 -18.36 -13.03 5.30
CA ILE A 349 -19.00 -13.60 4.10
C ILE A 349 -19.52 -12.51 3.15
N GLY A 350 -19.85 -11.34 3.67
CA GLY A 350 -20.52 -10.27 2.93
C GLY A 350 -19.60 -9.17 2.40
N ALA A 351 -18.40 -9.00 2.96
CA ALA A 351 -17.40 -8.04 2.50
C ALA A 351 -16.48 -8.69 1.46
N GLU A 352 -16.07 -7.91 0.46
CA GLU A 352 -15.05 -8.30 -0.54
C GLU A 352 -13.68 -7.69 -0.22
N MET A 353 -13.64 -6.63 0.59
CA MET A 353 -12.43 -5.96 1.08
C MET A 353 -11.70 -6.83 2.14
N PRO A 354 -10.43 -7.23 1.95
CA PRO A 354 -9.75 -8.16 2.86
C PRO A 354 -9.66 -7.68 4.33
N PRO A 355 -9.35 -6.40 4.64
CA PRO A 355 -9.37 -5.86 5.99
C PRO A 355 -10.71 -6.07 6.71
N MET A 356 -11.83 -5.87 6.02
CA MET A 356 -13.17 -6.09 6.58
C MET A 356 -13.45 -7.58 6.81
N GLN A 357 -12.99 -8.45 5.89
CA GLN A 357 -13.10 -9.89 6.02
C GLN A 357 -12.33 -10.39 7.25
N TYR A 358 -11.03 -10.12 7.31
CA TYR A 358 -10.17 -10.53 8.42
C TYR A 358 -10.64 -9.98 9.75
N PHE A 359 -11.11 -8.73 9.79
CA PHE A 359 -11.74 -8.16 10.99
C PHE A 359 -12.95 -8.99 11.46
N GLY A 360 -13.85 -9.37 10.55
CA GLY A 360 -14.97 -10.25 10.86
C GLY A 360 -14.52 -11.62 11.39
N LEU A 361 -13.54 -12.24 10.74
CA LEU A 361 -13.02 -13.56 11.15
C LEU A 361 -12.35 -13.51 12.54
N PHE A 362 -11.42 -12.57 12.76
CA PHE A 362 -10.69 -12.47 14.04
C PHE A 362 -11.55 -11.89 15.17
N ALA A 363 -12.58 -11.08 14.87
CA ALA A 363 -13.63 -10.75 15.83
C ALA A 363 -14.43 -11.99 16.26
N ALA A 364 -14.86 -12.84 15.31
CA ALA A 364 -15.57 -14.08 15.63
C ALA A 364 -14.71 -15.04 16.47
N ILE A 365 -13.42 -15.19 16.14
CA ILE A 365 -12.44 -15.97 16.92
C ILE A 365 -12.26 -15.39 18.32
N GLY A 366 -12.09 -14.08 18.45
CA GLY A 366 -11.98 -13.39 19.74
C GLY A 366 -13.23 -13.61 20.59
N VAL A 367 -14.43 -13.43 20.05
CA VAL A 367 -15.70 -13.66 20.76
C VAL A 367 -15.85 -15.11 21.21
N ALA A 368 -15.43 -16.09 20.39
CA ALA A 368 -15.39 -17.49 20.79
C ALA A 368 -14.40 -17.75 21.95
N ALA A 369 -13.23 -17.09 21.93
CA ALA A 369 -12.24 -17.15 23.01
C ALA A 369 -12.74 -16.48 24.31
N ALA A 370 -13.45 -15.35 24.20
CA ALA A 370 -14.08 -14.65 25.33
C ALA A 370 -15.12 -15.54 26.03
N TRP A 371 -15.98 -16.23 25.27
CA TRP A 371 -16.94 -17.20 25.78
C TRP A 371 -16.27 -18.40 26.45
N LEU A 372 -15.28 -19.01 25.79
CA LEU A 372 -14.55 -20.17 26.29
C LEU A 372 -13.83 -19.84 27.60
N THR A 373 -13.16 -18.69 27.66
CA THR A 373 -12.46 -18.24 28.87
C THR A 373 -13.42 -17.77 29.95
N THR A 374 -14.55 -17.15 29.65
CA THR A 374 -15.60 -16.87 30.65
C THR A 374 -16.14 -18.16 31.27
N ILE A 375 -16.33 -19.22 30.48
CA ILE A 375 -16.88 -20.50 30.97
C ILE A 375 -15.85 -21.33 31.77
N LEU A 376 -14.56 -21.24 31.43
CA LEU A 376 -13.50 -22.02 32.07
C LEU A 376 -12.69 -21.24 33.12
N LEU A 377 -12.15 -20.08 32.74
CA LEU A 377 -11.23 -19.26 33.54
C LEU A 377 -11.99 -18.56 34.67
N LEU A 378 -13.12 -17.90 34.40
CA LEU A 378 -13.85 -17.10 35.41
C LEU A 378 -14.29 -17.91 36.65
N PRO A 379 -15.03 -19.04 36.54
CA PRO A 379 -15.43 -19.81 37.72
C PRO A 379 -14.24 -20.45 38.44
N SER A 380 -13.18 -20.82 37.71
CA SER A 380 -11.94 -21.34 38.30
C SER A 380 -11.20 -20.28 39.11
N ALA A 381 -11.12 -19.06 38.59
CA ALA A 381 -10.49 -17.92 39.24
C ALA A 381 -11.29 -17.47 40.49
N ILE A 382 -12.61 -17.37 40.41
CA ILE A 382 -13.49 -17.04 41.57
C ILE A 382 -13.40 -18.12 42.67
N THR A 383 -13.17 -19.38 42.31
CA THR A 383 -13.00 -20.48 43.29
C THR A 383 -11.71 -20.32 44.10
N LEU A 384 -10.64 -19.80 43.49
CA LEU A 384 -9.32 -19.65 44.14
C LEU A 384 -9.11 -18.27 44.77
N ILE A 385 -9.56 -17.20 44.12
CA ILE A 385 -9.45 -15.81 44.58
C ILE A 385 -10.69 -15.49 45.40
N PRO A 386 -10.58 -15.19 46.72
CA PRO A 386 -11.74 -14.96 47.58
C PRO A 386 -12.44 -13.63 47.25
N VAL A 387 -13.41 -13.69 46.32
CA VAL A 387 -14.31 -12.59 46.00
C VAL A 387 -15.21 -12.31 47.21
N LYS A 388 -14.90 -11.25 47.96
CA LYS A 388 -15.71 -10.80 49.11
C LYS A 388 -17.10 -10.33 48.64
N PRO A 389 -18.17 -10.51 49.45
CA PRO A 389 -19.49 -9.98 49.13
C PRO A 389 -19.44 -8.48 48.83
N SER A 390 -20.00 -8.09 47.68
CA SER A 390 -19.97 -6.69 47.24
C SER A 390 -20.90 -5.82 48.09
N LYS A 391 -20.41 -4.62 48.47
CA LYS A 391 -21.23 -3.58 49.14
C LYS A 391 -22.32 -2.99 48.22
N ALA A 392 -22.29 -3.26 46.91
CA ALA A 392 -23.32 -2.82 45.96
C ALA A 392 -24.59 -3.67 46.01
N PHE A 393 -24.47 -4.95 46.39
CA PHE A 393 -25.59 -5.91 46.42
C PHE A 393 -26.00 -6.16 47.88
N LYS A 394 -27.24 -5.85 48.23
CA LYS A 394 -27.78 -5.95 49.60
C LYS A 394 -29.07 -6.76 49.63
N ARG A 395 -29.36 -7.36 50.78
CA ARG A 395 -30.58 -8.15 51.03
C ARG A 395 -31.87 -7.31 51.15
N SER A 396 -31.77 -5.99 51.34
CA SER A 396 -32.91 -5.08 51.41
C SER A 396 -33.41 -4.68 50.01
N ARG A 397 -34.73 -4.45 49.88
CA ARG A 397 -35.39 -4.01 48.62
C ARG A 397 -34.93 -2.64 48.07
N ASP A 398 -34.15 -1.89 48.84
CA ASP A 398 -33.58 -0.61 48.40
C ASP A 398 -32.51 -0.83 47.35
N SER A 399 -32.89 -0.60 46.09
CA SER A 399 -31.96 -0.56 44.96
C SER A 399 -30.94 0.57 45.14
N ASP A 400 -29.74 0.36 44.61
CA ASP A 400 -28.70 1.39 44.55
C ASP A 400 -29.14 2.56 43.64
N LEU A 401 -28.29 3.58 43.48
CA LEU A 401 -28.62 4.74 42.63
C LEU A 401 -29.03 4.30 41.21
N TYR A 402 -28.29 3.37 40.62
CA TYR A 402 -28.48 2.87 39.27
C TYR A 402 -29.75 2.03 39.14
N GLY A 403 -30.00 1.10 40.08
CA GLY A 403 -31.24 0.33 40.13
C GLY A 403 -32.49 1.21 40.34
N ARG A 404 -32.38 2.32 41.10
CA ARG A 404 -33.46 3.32 41.23
C ARG A 404 -33.70 4.11 39.93
N VAL A 405 -32.64 4.49 39.21
CA VAL A 405 -32.74 5.09 37.87
C VAL A 405 -33.45 4.14 36.91
N MET A 406 -33.01 2.88 36.83
CA MET A 406 -33.66 1.88 35.97
C MET A 406 -35.11 1.59 36.37
N THR A 407 -35.42 1.55 37.67
CA THR A 407 -36.81 1.39 38.15
C THR A 407 -37.71 2.54 37.67
N ARG A 408 -37.23 3.79 37.73
CA ARG A 408 -37.96 4.97 37.22
C ARG A 408 -38.14 4.92 35.69
N PHE A 409 -37.08 4.54 34.98
CA PHE A 409 -37.11 4.35 33.53
C PHE A 409 -38.16 3.30 33.13
N GLY A 410 -38.13 2.12 33.75
CA GLY A 410 -39.09 1.05 33.49
C GLY A 410 -40.54 1.42 33.84
N ALA A 411 -40.75 2.15 34.94
CA ALA A 411 -42.07 2.66 35.29
C ALA A 411 -42.62 3.64 34.25
N ALA A 412 -41.76 4.49 33.65
CA ALA A 412 -42.16 5.38 32.56
C ALA A 412 -42.53 4.60 31.29
N VAL A 413 -41.69 3.63 30.89
CA VAL A 413 -41.91 2.74 29.73
C VAL A 413 -43.22 1.97 29.86
N LEU A 414 -43.43 1.26 30.98
CA LEU A 414 -44.62 0.45 31.20
C LEU A 414 -45.91 1.28 31.32
N ARG A 415 -45.83 2.51 31.85
CA ARG A 415 -46.99 3.42 32.00
C ARG A 415 -47.41 4.07 30.68
N ARG A 416 -46.51 4.31 29.73
CA ARG A 416 -46.78 4.99 28.46
C ARG A 416 -46.19 4.25 27.24
N PRO A 417 -46.54 2.98 27.00
CA PRO A 417 -45.95 2.18 25.91
C PRO A 417 -46.22 2.77 24.51
N GLY A 418 -47.36 3.44 24.31
CA GLY A 418 -47.67 4.13 23.05
C GLY A 418 -46.67 5.23 22.69
N VAL A 419 -46.21 6.02 23.67
CA VAL A 419 -45.22 7.10 23.44
C VAL A 419 -43.87 6.51 23.01
N VAL A 420 -43.47 5.38 23.60
CA VAL A 420 -42.25 4.66 23.20
C VAL A 420 -42.36 4.21 21.73
N VAL A 421 -43.49 3.64 21.34
CA VAL A 421 -43.73 3.22 19.93
C VAL A 421 -43.77 4.42 18.97
N THR A 422 -44.32 5.57 19.38
CA THR A 422 -44.27 6.80 18.57
C THR A 422 -42.84 7.30 18.36
N ILE A 423 -42.00 7.29 19.40
CA ILE A 423 -40.58 7.68 19.28
C ILE A 423 -39.83 6.71 18.35
N VAL A 424 -40.09 5.41 18.46
CA VAL A 424 -39.56 4.39 17.55
C VAL A 424 -39.97 4.67 16.10
N ALA A 425 -41.25 4.95 15.85
CA ALA A 425 -41.73 5.28 14.51
C ALA A 425 -41.06 6.56 13.95
N MET A 426 -40.87 7.60 14.77
CA MET A 426 -40.16 8.81 14.35
C MET A 426 -38.69 8.54 14.00
N ILE A 427 -37.97 7.76 14.81
CA ILE A 427 -36.58 7.38 14.51
C ILE A 427 -36.51 6.52 13.25
N ALA A 428 -37.46 5.61 13.03
CA ALA A 428 -37.51 4.79 11.82
C ALA A 428 -37.74 5.62 10.55
N VAL A 429 -38.63 6.61 10.59
CA VAL A 429 -38.86 7.56 9.49
C VAL A 429 -37.63 8.44 9.25
N ALA A 430 -37.04 9.00 10.32
CA ALA A 430 -35.83 9.81 10.22
C ALA A 430 -34.64 9.01 9.68
N GLY A 431 -34.52 7.74 10.07
CA GLY A 431 -33.49 6.82 9.59
C GLY A 431 -33.66 6.42 8.13
N ALA A 432 -34.90 6.14 7.68
CA ALA A 432 -35.18 5.85 6.28
C ALA A 432 -34.90 7.07 5.37
N PHE A 433 -35.24 8.28 5.83
CA PHE A 433 -34.92 9.51 5.10
C PHE A 433 -33.43 9.87 5.16
N GLY A 434 -32.77 9.62 6.30
CA GLY A 434 -31.32 9.76 6.46
C GLY A 434 -30.55 8.82 5.54
N SER A 435 -30.95 7.54 5.46
CA SER A 435 -30.31 6.56 4.57
C SER A 435 -30.36 6.97 3.10
N SER A 436 -31.40 7.68 2.64
CA SER A 436 -31.44 8.20 1.25
C SER A 436 -30.54 9.43 1.01
N ARG A 437 -29.85 9.92 2.05
CA ARG A 437 -28.88 11.02 2.00
C ARG A 437 -27.46 10.60 2.40
N VAL A 438 -27.25 9.32 2.71
CA VAL A 438 -25.90 8.80 2.97
C VAL A 438 -25.15 8.76 1.64
N ILE A 439 -23.97 9.37 1.62
CA ILE A 439 -23.10 9.46 0.47
C ILE A 439 -21.98 8.42 0.64
N VAL A 440 -21.74 7.61 -0.39
CA VAL A 440 -20.55 6.76 -0.49
C VAL A 440 -19.42 7.62 -1.02
N GLU A 441 -18.38 7.80 -0.22
CA GLU A 441 -17.24 8.70 -0.47
C GLU A 441 -16.08 8.29 0.45
N GLU A 442 -14.85 8.47 -0.01
CA GLU A 442 -13.64 8.31 0.78
C GLU A 442 -12.54 9.20 0.22
N SER A 443 -11.66 9.69 1.09
CA SER A 443 -10.40 10.32 0.71
C SER A 443 -9.42 10.12 1.86
N GLN A 444 -8.18 9.74 1.55
CA GLN A 444 -7.16 9.57 2.58
C GLN A 444 -6.77 10.92 3.20
N ILE A 445 -6.64 11.98 2.38
CA ILE A 445 -6.26 13.32 2.85
C ILE A 445 -7.39 14.03 3.59
N GLU A 446 -8.61 14.10 3.06
CA GLU A 446 -9.76 14.79 3.72
C GLU A 446 -10.23 14.10 5.02
N ASN A 447 -9.61 12.98 5.39
CA ASN A 447 -9.80 12.37 6.69
C ASN A 447 -8.90 12.98 7.78
N PHE A 448 -7.66 13.41 7.47
CA PHE A 448 -6.71 13.98 8.44
C PHE A 448 -7.19 15.29 9.08
N GLN A 449 -6.60 15.67 10.22
CA GLN A 449 -6.91 16.97 10.84
C GLN A 449 -6.27 18.10 10.03
N ARG A 450 -6.93 19.26 9.99
CA ARG A 450 -6.57 20.36 9.08
C ARG A 450 -5.29 21.11 9.45
N ASP A 451 -4.75 20.82 10.63
CA ASP A 451 -3.51 21.33 11.18
C ASP A 451 -2.34 20.32 11.09
N GLU A 452 -2.56 19.13 10.53
CA GLU A 452 -1.51 18.14 10.29
C GLU A 452 -0.66 18.47 9.05
N ALA A 453 0.64 18.23 9.14
CA ALA A 453 1.60 18.56 8.08
C ALA A 453 1.24 17.90 6.73
N ILE A 454 0.81 16.63 6.73
CA ILE A 454 0.44 15.91 5.50
C ILE A 454 -0.79 16.51 4.79
N TYR A 455 -1.75 17.04 5.55
CA TYR A 455 -2.92 17.74 5.00
C TYR A 455 -2.52 19.09 4.41
N ILE A 456 -1.69 19.85 5.13
CA ILE A 456 -1.19 21.15 4.67
C ILE A 456 -0.34 20.99 3.40
N ALA A 457 0.55 19.99 3.37
CA ALA A 457 1.41 19.70 2.22
C ALA A 457 0.59 19.40 0.95
N ASP A 458 -0.37 18.47 1.03
CA ASP A 458 -1.23 18.14 -0.12
C ASP A 458 -2.08 19.34 -0.58
N GLN A 459 -2.62 20.14 0.34
CA GLN A 459 -3.38 21.35 0.01
C GLN A 459 -2.52 22.47 -0.63
N VAL A 460 -1.25 22.57 -0.24
CA VAL A 460 -0.29 23.49 -0.88
C VAL A 460 0.04 23.01 -2.30
N MET A 461 0.27 21.70 -2.47
CA MET A 461 0.60 21.12 -3.78
C MET A 461 -0.57 21.18 -4.76
N ASN A 462 -1.76 20.69 -4.39
CA ASN A 462 -2.97 20.70 -5.23
C ASN A 462 -3.48 22.10 -5.59
N ARG A 463 -2.93 23.16 -4.98
CA ARG A 463 -3.25 24.56 -5.30
C ARG A 463 -2.34 25.17 -6.38
N VAL A 464 -1.13 24.64 -6.53
CA VAL A 464 -0.03 25.28 -7.28
C VAL A 464 0.44 24.41 -8.47
N PHE A 465 0.29 23.10 -8.35
CA PHE A 465 0.54 22.09 -9.38
C PHE A 465 -0.79 21.57 -9.95
N ASP A 466 -0.72 20.87 -11.07
CA ASP A 466 -1.85 20.25 -11.78
C ASP A 466 -2.46 19.05 -11.02
N GLY A 467 -1.90 18.71 -9.85
CA GLY A 467 -2.53 17.85 -8.85
C GLY A 467 -1.73 16.61 -8.48
N THR A 468 -1.94 16.12 -7.25
CA THR A 468 -1.22 15.00 -6.63
C THR A 468 -1.81 13.61 -6.96
N ASN A 469 -2.91 13.57 -7.71
CA ASN A 469 -3.62 12.33 -8.06
C ASN A 469 -3.50 12.08 -9.57
N TYR A 470 -3.35 10.81 -9.98
CA TYR A 470 -3.16 10.46 -11.38
C TYR A 470 -3.99 9.25 -11.85
N ILE A 471 -4.38 9.30 -13.12
CA ILE A 471 -4.90 8.17 -13.91
C ILE A 471 -3.91 7.94 -15.04
N ASP A 472 -3.44 6.70 -15.18
CA ASP A 472 -2.57 6.28 -16.28
C ASP A 472 -3.43 5.61 -17.36
N VAL A 473 -3.22 5.95 -18.64
CA VAL A 473 -3.94 5.36 -19.76
C VAL A 473 -2.95 4.70 -20.70
N VAL A 474 -2.92 3.37 -20.66
CA VAL A 474 -1.98 2.58 -21.46
C VAL A 474 -2.60 2.20 -22.79
N ILE A 475 -1.95 2.66 -23.85
CA ILE A 475 -2.36 2.58 -25.24
C ILE A 475 -1.43 1.60 -25.97
N GLU A 476 -1.93 0.43 -26.40
CA GLU A 476 -1.17 -0.64 -27.04
C GLU A 476 -1.50 -0.72 -28.54
N THR A 477 -0.47 -0.61 -29.40
CA THR A 477 -0.55 -0.76 -30.86
C THR A 477 -0.47 -2.25 -31.27
N PRO A 478 -0.93 -2.61 -32.49
CA PRO A 478 -0.93 -4.00 -32.94
C PRO A 478 0.49 -4.55 -33.19
N ASN A 479 1.44 -3.75 -33.69
CA ASN A 479 2.81 -4.18 -33.99
C ASN A 479 3.86 -3.40 -33.17
N ARG A 480 5.09 -3.93 -33.12
CA ARG A 480 6.28 -3.26 -32.61
C ARG A 480 6.60 -2.01 -33.45
N GLU A 481 7.21 -1.01 -32.82
CA GLU A 481 7.61 0.26 -33.46
C GLU A 481 6.47 1.09 -34.08
N ASP A 482 5.20 0.67 -33.96
CA ASP A 482 4.03 1.37 -34.51
C ASP A 482 3.82 2.75 -33.86
N LEU A 483 4.38 3.03 -32.67
CA LEU A 483 4.35 4.36 -32.07
C LEU A 483 5.15 5.41 -32.86
N PHE A 484 6.08 5.02 -33.74
CA PHE A 484 6.74 5.98 -34.63
C PHE A 484 5.82 6.50 -35.73
N LYS A 485 4.64 5.92 -35.95
CA LYS A 485 3.71 6.37 -36.99
C LYS A 485 3.01 7.67 -36.57
N PRO A 486 3.08 8.75 -37.37
CA PRO A 486 2.44 10.03 -37.04
C PRO A 486 0.94 9.91 -36.76
N GLU A 487 0.24 9.00 -37.47
CA GLU A 487 -1.20 8.76 -37.29
C GLU A 487 -1.56 8.21 -35.89
N ASN A 488 -0.68 7.40 -35.29
CA ASN A 488 -0.86 6.83 -33.96
C ASN A 488 -0.57 7.87 -32.88
N LEU A 489 0.52 8.63 -33.00
CA LEU A 489 0.82 9.76 -32.11
C LEU A 489 -0.26 10.83 -32.15
N ALA A 490 -0.79 11.14 -33.35
CA ALA A 490 -1.90 12.08 -33.49
C ALA A 490 -3.21 11.53 -32.86
N ARG A 491 -3.38 10.20 -32.75
CA ARG A 491 -4.51 9.59 -32.01
C ARG A 491 -4.33 9.76 -30.50
N ILE A 492 -3.11 9.56 -29.99
CA ILE A 492 -2.74 9.83 -28.60
C ILE A 492 -2.94 11.31 -28.26
N GLU A 493 -2.49 12.24 -29.12
CA GLU A 493 -2.67 13.68 -28.90
C GLU A 493 -4.16 14.10 -28.89
N ARG A 494 -4.98 13.52 -29.77
CA ARG A 494 -6.44 13.75 -29.74
C ARG A 494 -7.07 13.25 -28.44
N PHE A 495 -6.61 12.10 -27.94
CA PHE A 495 -7.06 11.55 -26.66
C PHE A 495 -6.63 12.46 -25.48
N GLN A 496 -5.38 12.91 -25.43
CA GLN A 496 -4.90 13.88 -24.42
C GLN A 496 -5.79 15.13 -24.39
N ARG A 497 -5.98 15.80 -25.53
CA ARG A 497 -6.81 17.02 -25.61
C ARG A 497 -8.28 16.79 -25.27
N ALA A 498 -8.80 15.58 -25.51
CA ALA A 498 -10.15 15.20 -25.09
C ALA A 498 -10.22 14.98 -23.57
N ALA A 499 -9.24 14.30 -22.98
CA ALA A 499 -9.13 14.07 -21.54
C ALA A 499 -8.94 15.38 -20.75
N GLU A 500 -8.07 16.28 -21.21
CA GLU A 500 -7.84 17.63 -20.65
C GLU A 500 -9.08 18.54 -20.73
N SER A 501 -10.06 18.21 -21.58
CA SER A 501 -11.33 18.95 -21.64
C SER A 501 -12.36 18.50 -20.59
N LEU A 502 -12.07 17.44 -19.82
CA LEU A 502 -12.93 16.93 -18.75
C LEU A 502 -12.74 17.74 -17.47
N GLU A 503 -13.85 18.12 -16.84
CA GLU A 503 -13.84 18.78 -15.53
C GLU A 503 -13.21 17.84 -14.48
N GLY A 504 -12.08 18.26 -13.89
CA GLY A 504 -11.29 17.48 -12.92
C GLY A 504 -9.87 17.15 -13.40
N VAL A 505 -9.66 16.99 -14.72
CA VAL A 505 -8.31 16.83 -15.30
C VAL A 505 -7.67 18.21 -15.44
N GLN A 506 -6.46 18.40 -14.91
CA GLN A 506 -5.76 19.69 -14.97
C GLN A 506 -4.67 19.74 -16.05
N GLY A 507 -4.09 18.58 -16.37
CA GLY A 507 -3.03 18.43 -17.37
C GLY A 507 -2.79 16.97 -17.74
N SER A 508 -2.00 16.74 -18.78
CA SER A 508 -1.56 15.41 -19.19
C SER A 508 -0.09 15.40 -19.61
N THR A 509 0.52 14.22 -19.57
CA THR A 509 1.88 13.95 -20.06
C THR A 509 1.88 12.67 -20.88
N SER A 510 2.51 12.70 -22.06
CA SER A 510 2.81 11.49 -22.83
C SER A 510 4.05 11.67 -23.71
N VAL A 511 4.48 10.56 -24.31
CA VAL A 511 5.51 10.52 -25.35
C VAL A 511 5.33 11.56 -26.47
N VAL A 512 4.09 11.98 -26.77
CA VAL A 512 3.81 12.99 -27.80
C VAL A 512 4.44 14.33 -27.45
N ASP A 513 4.48 14.70 -26.18
CA ASP A 513 4.98 15.99 -25.71
C ASP A 513 6.50 16.09 -25.83
N TYR A 514 7.22 15.03 -25.46
CA TYR A 514 8.65 14.87 -25.73
C TYR A 514 8.96 14.91 -27.24
N ILE A 515 8.18 14.23 -28.09
CA ILE A 515 8.38 14.24 -29.55
C ILE A 515 8.20 15.66 -30.14
N LYS A 516 7.18 16.41 -29.70
CA LYS A 516 6.99 17.82 -30.10
C LYS A 516 8.16 18.69 -29.65
N GLN A 517 8.68 18.49 -28.44
CA GLN A 517 9.83 19.23 -27.91
C GLN A 517 11.12 18.91 -28.67
N MET A 518 11.43 17.62 -28.91
CA MET A 518 12.57 17.20 -29.73
C MET A 518 12.48 17.76 -31.16
N HIS A 519 11.28 17.74 -31.78
CA HIS A 519 11.08 18.28 -33.12
C HIS A 519 11.27 19.82 -33.18
N LYS A 520 10.83 20.54 -32.15
CA LYS A 520 11.13 21.97 -31.95
C LYS A 520 12.64 22.21 -31.80
N ALA A 521 13.32 21.44 -30.96
CA ALA A 521 14.74 21.59 -30.67
C ALA A 521 15.63 21.41 -31.91
N VAL A 522 15.49 20.29 -32.65
CA VAL A 522 16.31 20.03 -33.87
C VAL A 522 16.13 21.07 -35.00
N ASN A 523 15.09 21.89 -34.90
CA ASN A 523 14.73 22.98 -35.81
C ASN A 523 15.05 24.38 -35.26
N GLU A 524 16.07 24.52 -34.41
CA GLU A 524 16.55 25.79 -33.85
C GLU A 524 15.53 26.43 -32.89
N ASN A 525 14.86 25.59 -32.08
CA ASN A 525 13.86 25.97 -31.07
C ASN A 525 12.64 26.76 -31.59
N ARG A 526 12.43 26.79 -32.92
CA ARG A 526 11.39 27.59 -33.57
C ARG A 526 9.97 27.10 -33.23
N PRO A 527 9.08 27.96 -32.70
CA PRO A 527 7.77 27.55 -32.19
C PRO A 527 6.88 26.80 -33.19
N GLU A 528 7.00 27.08 -34.49
CA GLU A 528 6.22 26.41 -35.53
C GLU A 528 6.56 24.92 -35.72
N PHE A 529 7.64 24.42 -35.10
CA PHE A 529 8.03 23.01 -35.08
C PHE A 529 7.66 22.27 -33.79
N TYR A 530 6.91 22.90 -32.86
CA TYR A 530 6.30 22.20 -31.72
C TYR A 530 5.06 21.41 -32.18
N SER A 531 5.30 20.40 -33.01
CA SER A 531 4.29 19.57 -33.66
C SER A 531 4.83 18.15 -33.86
N ILE A 532 3.93 17.16 -34.00
CA ILE A 532 4.33 15.80 -34.40
C ILE A 532 4.88 15.87 -35.83
N PRO A 533 6.06 15.29 -36.14
CA PRO A 533 6.56 15.19 -37.52
C PRO A 533 5.66 14.32 -38.41
N ASP A 534 5.54 14.67 -39.69
CA ASP A 534 4.76 13.89 -40.69
C ASP A 534 5.49 12.62 -41.21
N ASP A 535 6.66 12.28 -40.67
CA ASP A 535 7.58 11.25 -41.17
C ASP A 535 7.97 10.28 -40.03
N ASP A 536 7.65 8.99 -40.18
CA ASP A 536 7.90 7.94 -39.19
C ASP A 536 9.40 7.68 -38.97
N PHE A 537 10.17 7.77 -40.04
CA PHE A 537 11.62 7.65 -40.03
C PHE A 537 12.27 8.83 -39.30
N LEU A 538 11.70 10.03 -39.38
CA LEU A 538 12.15 11.19 -38.60
C LEU A 538 11.87 11.01 -37.12
N ILE A 539 10.68 10.54 -36.73
CA ILE A 539 10.32 10.34 -35.31
C ILE A 539 11.29 9.34 -34.65
N ALA A 540 11.57 8.20 -35.29
CA ALA A 540 12.55 7.24 -34.77
C ALA A 540 13.97 7.81 -34.65
N GLN A 541 14.35 8.74 -35.53
CA GLN A 541 15.63 9.46 -35.47
C GLN A 541 15.70 10.50 -34.36
N LEU A 542 14.57 11.08 -33.92
CA LEU A 542 14.55 11.98 -32.75
C LEU A 542 14.91 11.21 -31.48
N PHE A 543 14.31 10.04 -31.26
CA PHE A 543 14.68 9.16 -30.14
C PHE A 543 16.14 8.70 -30.19
N LEU A 544 16.64 8.35 -31.38
CA LEU A 544 18.05 7.98 -31.53
C LEU A 544 18.98 9.17 -31.19
N LEU A 545 18.62 10.38 -31.60
CA LEU A 545 19.38 11.60 -31.30
C LEU A 545 19.32 11.97 -29.81
N TYR A 546 18.19 11.75 -29.13
CA TYR A 546 18.11 11.91 -27.69
C TYR A 546 19.03 10.92 -26.96
N SER A 547 19.00 9.64 -27.35
CA SER A 547 19.82 8.58 -26.76
C SER A 547 21.35 8.69 -26.96
N THR A 548 21.86 9.79 -27.54
CA THR A 548 23.31 10.05 -27.64
C THR A 548 23.89 10.80 -26.43
N SER A 549 23.02 11.43 -25.65
CA SER A 549 23.39 12.42 -24.62
C SER A 549 22.41 12.39 -23.44
N ALA A 550 21.73 11.26 -23.24
CA ALA A 550 20.65 11.08 -22.28
C ALA A 550 20.60 9.62 -21.81
N ASN A 551 19.95 9.35 -20.68
CA ASN A 551 19.94 8.04 -20.08
C ASN A 551 18.92 7.12 -20.80
N PRO A 552 19.26 5.85 -21.11
CA PRO A 552 18.33 4.91 -21.76
C PRO A 552 16.99 4.71 -21.03
N THR A 553 16.85 5.11 -19.76
CA THR A 553 15.62 4.97 -18.97
C THR A 553 14.65 6.15 -19.04
N ASP A 554 15.03 7.30 -19.62
CA ASP A 554 14.29 8.58 -19.52
C ASP A 554 12.87 8.59 -20.11
N PHE A 555 12.50 7.55 -20.87
CA PHE A 555 11.16 7.38 -21.43
C PHE A 555 10.46 6.10 -20.93
N GLU A 556 10.97 5.45 -19.89
CA GLU A 556 10.35 4.23 -19.34
C GLU A 556 8.93 4.47 -18.82
N GLU A 557 8.62 5.67 -18.31
CA GLU A 557 7.28 5.98 -17.80
C GLU A 557 6.25 6.18 -18.94
N GLU A 558 6.70 6.59 -20.14
CA GLU A 558 5.86 6.94 -21.28
C GLU A 558 5.80 5.88 -22.39
N VAL A 559 6.84 5.08 -22.62
CA VAL A 559 6.84 4.03 -23.66
C VAL A 559 7.44 2.71 -23.20
N ASP A 560 6.85 1.61 -23.66
CA ASP A 560 7.45 0.29 -23.47
C ASP A 560 8.67 0.08 -24.37
N TYR A 561 9.51 -0.88 -23.98
CA TYR A 561 10.75 -1.19 -24.69
C TYR A 561 10.55 -1.66 -26.15
N ASP A 562 9.34 -2.00 -26.59
CA ASP A 562 9.06 -2.36 -28.00
C ASP A 562 8.50 -1.18 -28.83
N TYR A 563 8.30 -0.01 -28.21
CA TYR A 563 7.62 1.17 -28.76
C TYR A 563 6.28 0.77 -29.40
N ARG A 564 5.57 -0.05 -28.63
CA ARG A 564 4.27 -0.64 -28.92
C ARG A 564 3.22 -0.19 -27.91
N ARG A 565 3.61 0.12 -26.68
CA ARG A 565 2.72 0.68 -25.66
C ARG A 565 3.19 2.07 -25.28
N ALA A 566 2.26 3.01 -25.27
CA ALA A 566 2.47 4.34 -24.70
C ALA A 566 1.61 4.48 -23.44
N ASN A 567 2.15 5.10 -22.40
CA ASN A 567 1.39 5.61 -21.28
C ASN A 567 0.99 7.07 -21.57
N VAL A 568 -0.23 7.43 -21.15
CA VAL A 568 -0.68 8.82 -21.05
C VAL A 568 -1.09 9.03 -19.60
N ARG A 569 -0.29 9.80 -18.86
CA ARG A 569 -0.62 10.17 -17.48
C ARG A 569 -1.50 11.41 -17.49
N LEU A 570 -2.61 11.34 -16.76
CA LEU A 570 -3.54 12.44 -16.54
C LEU A 570 -3.45 12.89 -15.08
N ASN A 571 -3.28 14.19 -14.83
CA ASN A 571 -3.22 14.77 -13.50
C ASN A 571 -4.59 15.29 -13.05
N LEU A 572 -4.96 14.99 -11.81
CA LEU A 572 -6.22 15.34 -11.17
C LEU A 572 -5.95 16.03 -9.83
N ASN A 573 -6.69 17.10 -9.57
CA ASN A 573 -6.63 17.87 -8.32
C ASN A 573 -7.58 17.35 -7.22
N SER A 574 -8.23 16.20 -7.44
CA SER A 574 -9.18 15.60 -6.50
C SER A 574 -8.95 14.11 -6.31
N SER A 575 -9.02 13.68 -5.04
CA SER A 575 -9.05 12.26 -4.66
C SER A 575 -10.47 11.71 -4.46
N LEU A 576 -11.51 12.52 -4.65
CA LEU A 576 -12.89 12.16 -4.33
C LEU A 576 -13.50 11.19 -5.35
N TYR A 577 -14.13 10.13 -4.86
CA TYR A 577 -14.71 9.06 -5.66
C TYR A 577 -15.82 9.55 -6.60
N ARG A 578 -16.66 10.49 -6.16
CA ARG A 578 -17.78 10.97 -7.00
C ARG A 578 -17.35 11.84 -8.16
N GLU A 579 -16.32 12.66 -7.97
CA GLU A 579 -15.74 13.51 -9.02
C GLU A 579 -14.98 12.63 -10.02
N ASN A 580 -14.08 11.78 -9.52
CA ASN A 580 -13.29 10.88 -10.36
C ASN A 580 -14.14 9.81 -11.08
N ARG A 581 -15.33 9.46 -10.57
CA ARG A 581 -16.29 8.60 -11.26
C ARG A 581 -16.79 9.21 -12.58
N GLU A 582 -17.01 10.52 -12.63
CA GLU A 582 -17.48 11.19 -13.84
C GLU A 582 -16.37 11.27 -14.88
N VAL A 583 -15.13 11.57 -14.44
CA VAL A 583 -13.91 11.52 -15.28
C VAL A 583 -13.69 10.11 -15.84
N ILE A 584 -13.64 9.07 -14.99
CA ILE A 584 -13.40 7.68 -15.42
C ILE A 584 -14.47 7.22 -16.43
N ALA A 585 -15.75 7.49 -16.20
CA ALA A 585 -16.80 7.11 -17.14
C ALA A 585 -16.69 7.84 -18.50
N ALA A 586 -16.24 9.11 -18.50
CA ALA A 586 -16.01 9.86 -19.73
C ALA A 586 -14.73 9.41 -20.47
N LEU A 587 -13.70 8.99 -19.75
CA LEU A 587 -12.51 8.36 -20.32
C LEU A 587 -12.83 6.99 -20.92
N GLU A 588 -13.60 6.13 -20.23
CA GLU A 588 -14.06 4.82 -20.74
C GLU A 588 -14.88 4.98 -22.03
N ASP A 589 -15.81 5.95 -22.09
CA ASP A 589 -16.59 6.25 -23.30
C ASP A 589 -15.71 6.79 -24.44
N THR A 590 -14.74 7.66 -24.14
CA THR A 590 -13.80 8.19 -25.13
C THR A 590 -12.88 7.09 -25.66
N ILE A 591 -12.38 6.21 -24.81
CA ILE A 591 -11.61 5.02 -25.20
C ILE A 591 -12.43 4.11 -26.12
N ALA A 592 -13.68 3.81 -25.74
CA ALA A 592 -14.55 2.95 -26.54
C ALA A 592 -14.90 3.54 -27.91
N ARG A 593 -15.03 4.87 -28.01
CA ARG A 593 -15.25 5.58 -29.29
C ARG A 593 -13.99 5.69 -30.15
N ASP A 594 -12.84 5.98 -29.54
CA ASP A 594 -11.67 6.41 -30.29
C ASP A 594 -10.67 5.27 -30.56
N PHE A 595 -10.78 4.10 -29.91
CA PHE A 595 -9.85 2.96 -30.03
C PHE A 595 -10.52 1.63 -30.43
N THR A 596 -11.49 1.66 -31.35
CA THR A 596 -12.29 0.47 -31.71
C THR A 596 -11.92 -0.24 -33.02
N ASP A 597 -11.40 0.46 -34.04
CA ASP A 597 -11.43 -0.05 -35.44
C ASP A 597 -10.12 -0.61 -36.03
N ASP A 598 -8.94 -0.36 -35.44
CA ASP A 598 -7.64 -0.61 -36.11
C ASP A 598 -6.69 -1.59 -35.38
N GLY A 599 -7.15 -2.24 -34.31
CA GLY A 599 -6.33 -3.13 -33.47
C GLY A 599 -5.39 -2.41 -32.48
N MET A 600 -5.42 -1.07 -32.44
CA MET A 600 -4.88 -0.26 -31.35
C MET A 600 -5.91 -0.22 -30.21
N THR A 601 -5.49 -0.46 -28.97
CA THR A 601 -6.37 -0.51 -27.79
C THR A 601 -5.88 0.44 -26.71
N ALA A 602 -6.78 0.91 -25.84
CA ALA A 602 -6.44 1.73 -24.68
C ALA A 602 -7.15 1.20 -23.43
N ASN A 603 -6.49 1.25 -22.27
CA ASN A 603 -7.05 0.79 -21.00
C ASN A 603 -6.64 1.71 -19.85
N LEU A 604 -7.53 1.90 -18.89
CA LEU A 604 -7.27 2.69 -17.68
C LEU A 604 -6.47 1.90 -16.64
N SER A 605 -5.59 2.62 -15.95
CA SER A 605 -4.69 2.15 -14.89
C SER A 605 -4.46 3.29 -13.88
N GLY A 606 -3.51 3.11 -12.97
CA GLY A 606 -3.11 4.11 -11.98
C GLY A 606 -3.93 4.11 -10.70
N ARG A 607 -3.44 4.87 -9.72
CA ARG A 607 -3.92 4.87 -8.32
C ARG A 607 -5.39 5.26 -8.19
N VAL A 608 -5.84 6.29 -8.91
CA VAL A 608 -7.24 6.77 -8.88
C VAL A 608 -8.21 5.72 -9.45
N TYR A 609 -7.82 5.02 -10.52
CA TYR A 609 -8.66 4.00 -11.14
C TYR A 609 -8.81 2.74 -10.26
N VAL A 610 -7.73 2.29 -9.61
CA VAL A 610 -7.80 1.22 -8.59
C VAL A 610 -8.69 1.64 -7.42
N ASN A 611 -8.59 2.88 -6.96
CA ASN A 611 -9.43 3.42 -5.88
C ASN A 611 -10.92 3.45 -6.25
N PHE A 612 -11.25 3.85 -7.47
CA PHE A 612 -12.62 3.81 -7.99
C PHE A 612 -13.25 2.40 -7.88
N HIS A 613 -12.51 1.35 -8.26
CA HIS A 613 -13.05 -0.02 -8.26
C HIS A 613 -13.39 -0.54 -6.86
N TRP A 614 -12.55 -0.33 -5.84
CA TRP A 614 -12.90 -0.79 -4.48
C TRP A 614 -13.93 0.11 -3.79
N LEU A 615 -13.97 1.42 -4.09
CA LEU A 615 -15.00 2.33 -3.55
C LEU A 615 -16.39 2.04 -4.13
N LYS A 616 -16.46 1.71 -5.42
CA LYS A 616 -17.67 1.18 -6.05
C LYS A 616 -18.15 -0.09 -5.33
N THR A 617 -17.22 -1.01 -5.03
CA THR A 617 -17.50 -2.25 -4.30
C THR A 617 -18.07 -2.01 -2.89
N ILE A 618 -17.64 -0.96 -2.16
CA ILE A 618 -18.26 -0.58 -0.88
C ILE A 618 -19.74 -0.20 -1.08
N GLY A 619 -20.04 0.67 -2.04
CA GLY A 619 -21.40 1.12 -2.29
C GLY A 619 -22.35 -0.03 -2.63
N ASP A 620 -21.90 -0.94 -3.51
CA ASP A 620 -22.68 -2.09 -3.95
C ASP A 620 -22.83 -3.17 -2.85
N ASN A 621 -21.78 -3.44 -2.06
CA ASN A 621 -21.79 -4.54 -1.08
C ASN A 621 -22.13 -4.16 0.37
N HIS A 622 -22.13 -2.89 0.77
CA HIS A 622 -22.48 -2.48 2.14
C HIS A 622 -23.88 -2.96 2.56
N LEU A 623 -24.88 -2.77 1.70
CA LEU A 623 -26.25 -3.23 1.97
C LEU A 623 -26.37 -4.77 1.92
N ARG A 624 -25.55 -5.44 1.10
CA ARG A 624 -25.50 -6.90 0.99
C ARG A 624 -24.89 -7.52 2.26
N SER A 625 -23.75 -7.03 2.74
CA SER A 625 -23.08 -7.50 3.96
C SER A 625 -23.92 -7.25 5.21
N LEU A 626 -24.57 -6.08 5.29
CA LEU A 626 -25.59 -5.75 6.28
C LEU A 626 -26.74 -6.77 6.25
N GLY A 627 -27.30 -7.05 5.08
CA GLY A 627 -28.40 -8.00 4.89
C GLY A 627 -28.02 -9.43 5.30
N ILE A 628 -26.85 -9.90 4.90
CA ILE A 628 -26.29 -11.21 5.30
C ILE A 628 -26.11 -11.27 6.83
N SER A 629 -25.53 -10.23 7.43
CA SER A 629 -25.31 -10.16 8.88
C SER A 629 -26.63 -10.19 9.66
N LEU A 630 -27.62 -9.40 9.26
CA LEU A 630 -28.96 -9.43 9.86
C LEU A 630 -29.64 -10.80 9.67
N ALA A 631 -29.51 -11.44 8.51
CA ALA A 631 -30.08 -12.75 8.23
C ALA A 631 -29.43 -13.87 9.08
N LEU A 632 -28.11 -13.86 9.24
CA LEU A 632 -27.38 -14.82 10.07
C LEU A 632 -27.70 -14.64 11.56
N VAL A 633 -27.76 -13.39 12.06
CA VAL A 633 -28.16 -13.10 13.44
C VAL A 633 -29.63 -13.47 13.69
N TRP A 634 -30.54 -13.17 12.75
CA TRP A 634 -31.92 -13.62 12.82
C TRP A 634 -32.03 -15.14 12.85
N LEU A 635 -31.31 -15.85 11.98
CA LEU A 635 -31.30 -17.31 11.91
C LEU A 635 -30.82 -17.90 13.24
N MET A 636 -29.69 -17.43 13.76
CA MET A 636 -29.15 -17.91 15.03
C MET A 636 -30.09 -17.63 16.20
N ALA A 637 -30.60 -16.41 16.34
CA ALA A 637 -31.58 -16.07 17.38
C ALA A 637 -32.86 -16.93 17.26
N SER A 638 -33.32 -17.20 16.03
CA SER A 638 -34.50 -18.03 15.74
C SER A 638 -34.31 -19.49 16.11
N LEU A 639 -33.15 -20.09 15.79
CA LEU A 639 -32.77 -21.44 16.18
C LEU A 639 -32.68 -21.57 17.70
N VAL A 640 -32.04 -20.58 18.33
CA VAL A 640 -31.81 -20.48 19.78
C VAL A 640 -33.10 -20.34 20.58
N PHE A 641 -34.00 -19.44 20.19
CA PHE A 641 -35.30 -19.28 20.84
C PHE A 641 -36.33 -20.33 20.39
N ARG A 642 -35.98 -21.15 19.38
CA ARG A 642 -36.87 -22.09 18.68
C ARG A 642 -38.13 -21.41 18.17
N SER A 643 -38.00 -20.16 17.71
CA SER A 643 -39.11 -19.33 17.26
C SER A 643 -38.61 -18.21 16.33
N PRO A 644 -39.00 -18.21 15.04
CA PRO A 644 -38.60 -17.15 14.10
C PRO A 644 -39.16 -15.77 14.48
N LEU A 645 -40.31 -15.74 15.16
CA LEU A 645 -40.91 -14.52 15.69
C LEU A 645 -40.10 -13.95 16.86
N ALA A 646 -39.53 -14.80 17.72
CA ALA A 646 -38.66 -14.35 18.81
C ALA A 646 -37.31 -13.83 18.27
N GLY A 647 -36.74 -14.48 17.24
CA GLY A 647 -35.55 -13.99 16.54
C GLY A 647 -35.80 -12.64 15.86
N ALA A 648 -36.93 -12.47 15.17
CA ALA A 648 -37.30 -11.18 14.57
C ALA A 648 -37.52 -10.09 15.64
N PHE A 649 -38.11 -10.43 16.78
CA PHE A 649 -38.31 -9.50 17.89
C PHE A 649 -36.98 -9.04 18.52
N ALA A 650 -35.98 -9.92 18.59
CA ALA A 650 -34.63 -9.59 19.07
C ALA A 650 -33.88 -8.61 18.15
N LEU A 651 -34.16 -8.61 16.84
CA LEU A 651 -33.57 -7.65 15.91
C LEU A 651 -34.15 -6.23 16.02
N ILE A 652 -35.33 -6.01 16.62
CA ILE A 652 -35.98 -4.70 16.61
C ILE A 652 -35.07 -3.60 17.22
N PRO A 653 -34.45 -3.76 18.40
CA PRO A 653 -33.53 -2.77 18.95
C PRO A 653 -32.31 -2.48 18.08
N VAL A 654 -31.81 -3.49 17.36
CA VAL A 654 -30.65 -3.40 16.46
C VAL A 654 -31.00 -2.65 15.18
N LEU A 655 -32.14 -2.97 14.56
CA LEU A 655 -32.63 -2.22 13.39
C LEU A 655 -32.87 -0.74 13.73
N MET A 656 -33.33 -0.46 14.95
CA MET A 656 -33.53 0.91 15.42
C MET A 656 -32.23 1.68 15.65
N SER A 657 -31.15 1.04 16.13
CA SER A 657 -29.86 1.70 16.29
C SER A 657 -29.18 1.93 14.93
N LEU A 658 -29.28 0.99 14.00
CA LEU A 658 -28.81 1.16 12.62
C LEU A 658 -29.55 2.31 11.90
N LEU A 659 -30.87 2.36 11.98
CA LEU A 659 -31.67 3.45 11.40
C LEU A 659 -31.32 4.81 12.01
N LEU A 660 -31.10 4.88 13.33
CA LEU A 660 -30.63 6.11 13.97
C LEU A 660 -29.26 6.55 13.43
N ILE A 661 -28.34 5.62 13.15
CA ILE A 661 -27.03 5.96 12.60
C ILE A 661 -27.15 6.45 11.15
N TYR A 662 -27.97 5.83 10.31
CA TYR A 662 -28.22 6.36 8.97
C TYR A 662 -28.89 7.75 8.99
N ALA A 663 -29.71 8.06 10.01
CA ALA A 663 -30.14 9.43 10.28
C ALA A 663 -28.95 10.35 10.60
N VAL A 664 -28.09 9.98 11.56
CA VAL A 664 -26.91 10.78 11.94
C VAL A 664 -25.99 10.99 10.74
N MET A 665 -25.65 9.96 9.97
CA MET A 665 -24.81 10.09 8.78
C MET A 665 -25.41 11.03 7.73
N GLY A 666 -26.66 10.77 7.30
CA GLY A 666 -27.34 11.55 6.25
C GLY A 666 -27.74 12.98 6.64
N PHE A 667 -27.73 13.33 7.94
CA PHE A 667 -27.96 14.71 8.40
C PHE A 667 -26.69 15.44 8.85
N SER A 668 -25.64 14.73 9.29
CA SER A 668 -24.36 15.32 9.70
C SER A 668 -23.30 15.32 8.61
N GLY A 669 -23.58 14.75 7.44
CA GLY A 669 -22.64 14.68 6.31
C GLY A 669 -21.51 13.66 6.49
N ILE A 670 -21.64 12.71 7.42
CA ILE A 670 -20.64 11.65 7.61
C ILE A 670 -20.75 10.66 6.45
N TRP A 671 -19.67 10.55 5.68
CA TRP A 671 -19.57 9.65 4.54
C TRP A 671 -19.66 8.17 4.94
N LEU A 672 -20.09 7.34 3.99
CA LEU A 672 -19.98 5.89 4.04
C LEU A 672 -18.69 5.45 3.30
N GLY A 673 -17.55 5.71 3.93
CA GLY A 673 -16.24 5.17 3.57
C GLY A 673 -15.92 3.86 4.31
N VAL A 674 -14.68 3.41 4.24
CA VAL A 674 -14.14 2.12 4.75
C VAL A 674 -14.53 1.88 6.21
N GLY A 675 -13.94 2.65 7.14
CA GLY A 675 -14.14 2.44 8.58
C GLY A 675 -15.60 2.65 9.00
N THR A 676 -16.28 3.57 8.33
CA THR A 676 -17.71 3.90 8.50
C THR A 676 -18.67 2.96 7.79
N SER A 677 -18.22 1.90 7.10
CA SER A 677 -19.09 0.83 6.59
C SER A 677 -19.22 -0.31 7.61
N MET A 678 -18.12 -0.64 8.28
CA MET A 678 -18.02 -1.76 9.23
C MET A 678 -18.92 -1.62 10.46
N PHE A 679 -19.23 -0.37 10.88
CA PHE A 679 -20.04 -0.11 12.08
C PHE A 679 -21.33 -0.90 12.08
N ALA A 680 -21.93 -1.18 10.92
CA ALA A 680 -23.25 -1.77 10.82
C ALA A 680 -23.25 -3.24 11.29
N ALA A 681 -22.30 -4.05 10.81
CA ALA A 681 -22.12 -5.43 11.27
C ALA A 681 -21.71 -5.49 12.76
N ILE A 682 -20.88 -4.55 13.19
CA ILE A 682 -20.40 -4.43 14.59
C ILE A 682 -21.56 -4.03 15.53
N ALA A 683 -22.39 -3.06 15.12
CA ALA A 683 -23.60 -2.65 15.82
C ALA A 683 -24.63 -3.78 15.91
N ILE A 684 -24.70 -4.66 14.91
CA ILE A 684 -25.52 -5.88 14.98
C ILE A 684 -24.96 -6.83 16.03
N GLY A 685 -23.66 -7.15 15.97
CA GLY A 685 -23.00 -8.09 16.88
C GLY A 685 -23.01 -7.64 18.35
N LEU A 686 -22.87 -6.33 18.61
CA LEU A 686 -22.91 -5.74 19.95
C LEU A 686 -24.34 -5.42 20.41
N GLY A 687 -25.20 -4.93 19.52
CA GLY A 687 -26.55 -4.48 19.86
C GLY A 687 -27.52 -5.61 20.21
N ILE A 688 -27.33 -6.79 19.60
CA ILE A 688 -28.18 -7.97 19.82
C ILE A 688 -28.07 -8.54 21.24
N ASP A 689 -26.95 -8.30 21.92
CA ASP A 689 -26.67 -8.73 23.29
C ASP A 689 -27.74 -8.21 24.28
N PHE A 690 -27.96 -6.88 24.26
CA PHE A 690 -29.00 -6.21 25.03
C PHE A 690 -30.40 -6.79 24.75
N SER A 691 -30.68 -7.14 23.49
CA SER A 691 -31.95 -7.74 23.11
C SER A 691 -32.14 -9.13 23.72
N ILE A 692 -31.16 -10.01 23.59
CA ILE A 692 -31.26 -11.41 24.01
C ILE A 692 -31.38 -11.52 25.53
N HIS A 693 -30.53 -10.83 26.29
CA HIS A 693 -30.62 -10.80 27.75
C HIS A 693 -31.95 -10.26 28.26
N THR A 694 -32.49 -9.22 27.61
CA THR A 694 -33.78 -8.64 27.96
C THR A 694 -34.92 -9.61 27.65
N ILE A 695 -34.94 -10.24 26.46
CA ILE A 695 -35.98 -11.21 26.07
C ILE A 695 -35.99 -12.44 26.98
N ASP A 696 -34.82 -13.05 27.22
CA ASP A 696 -34.75 -14.28 28.04
C ASP A 696 -35.21 -14.02 29.48
N ARG A 697 -34.82 -12.87 30.05
CA ARG A 697 -35.30 -12.44 31.37
C ARG A 697 -36.77 -12.09 31.39
N MET A 698 -37.29 -11.37 30.39
CA MET A 698 -38.72 -11.07 30.27
C MET A 698 -39.54 -12.36 30.20
N LYS A 699 -39.07 -13.35 29.43
CA LYS A 699 -39.70 -14.67 29.32
C LYS A 699 -39.68 -15.41 30.67
N GLU A 700 -38.56 -15.43 31.38
CA GLU A 700 -38.47 -16.01 32.73
C GLU A 700 -39.49 -15.36 33.69
N LEU A 701 -39.51 -14.02 33.74
CA LEU A 701 -40.38 -13.26 34.64
C LEU A 701 -41.87 -13.37 34.29
N ALA A 702 -42.22 -13.38 33.01
CA ALA A 702 -43.61 -13.53 32.55
C ALA A 702 -44.20 -14.91 32.88
N MET A 703 -43.38 -15.97 32.82
CA MET A 703 -43.79 -17.35 33.13
C MET A 703 -43.81 -17.65 34.64
N LYS A 704 -42.92 -17.06 35.45
CA LYS A 704 -42.82 -17.32 36.90
C LYS A 704 -43.61 -16.32 37.78
N GLY A 705 -43.92 -15.13 37.26
CA GLY A 705 -44.54 -14.04 38.01
C GLY A 705 -46.05 -14.18 38.19
N GLN A 706 -46.57 -13.64 39.30
CA GLN A 706 -48.01 -13.49 39.57
C GLN A 706 -48.47 -12.04 39.36
N GLY A 707 -49.76 -11.84 39.07
CA GLY A 707 -50.35 -10.50 38.85
C GLY A 707 -50.35 -10.04 37.39
N SER A 708 -50.47 -8.72 37.18
CA SER A 708 -50.49 -8.11 35.85
C SER A 708 -49.12 -8.15 35.17
N PHE A 709 -49.09 -8.04 33.83
CA PHE A 709 -47.83 -8.01 33.06
C PHE A 709 -46.83 -6.97 33.60
N ASP A 710 -47.30 -5.76 33.91
CA ASP A 710 -46.47 -4.70 34.49
C ASP A 710 -45.83 -5.12 35.82
N THR A 711 -46.60 -5.78 36.70
CA THR A 711 -46.10 -6.29 37.99
C THR A 711 -45.10 -7.43 37.81
N ARG A 712 -45.35 -8.35 36.85
CA ARG A 712 -44.43 -9.47 36.53
C ARG A 712 -43.10 -8.96 35.97
N ILE A 713 -43.13 -7.93 35.12
CA ILE A 713 -41.94 -7.40 34.42
C ILE A 713 -41.19 -6.32 35.22
N ALA A 714 -41.81 -5.61 36.17
CA ALA A 714 -41.13 -4.58 36.97
C ALA A 714 -39.75 -4.97 37.56
N PRO A 715 -39.50 -6.22 38.03
CA PRO A 715 -38.18 -6.66 38.51
C PRO A 715 -37.06 -6.72 37.46
N LEU A 716 -37.41 -6.71 36.16
CA LEU A 716 -36.45 -6.68 35.03
C LEU A 716 -35.47 -5.51 35.18
N PHE A 717 -36.00 -4.33 35.47
CA PHE A 717 -35.26 -3.07 35.41
C PHE A 717 -34.18 -2.92 36.52
N PRO A 718 -34.47 -3.11 37.82
CA PRO A 718 -33.46 -3.00 38.87
C PRO A 718 -32.45 -4.16 38.92
N SER A 719 -32.75 -5.32 38.31
CA SER A 719 -31.82 -6.46 38.21
C SER A 719 -31.09 -6.45 36.86
N THR A 720 -31.62 -7.15 35.86
CA THR A 720 -31.01 -7.28 34.53
C THR A 720 -30.81 -5.92 33.84
N GLY A 721 -31.73 -4.96 33.97
CA GLY A 721 -31.56 -3.61 33.43
C GLY A 721 -30.40 -2.83 34.06
N ARG A 722 -30.05 -3.11 35.34
CA ARG A 722 -28.85 -2.55 35.99
C ARG A 722 -27.58 -3.22 35.45
N ALA A 723 -27.58 -4.53 35.24
CA ALA A 723 -26.45 -5.22 34.61
C ALA A 723 -26.21 -4.72 33.17
N LEU A 724 -27.28 -4.63 32.37
CA LEU A 724 -27.24 -4.09 31.01
C LEU A 724 -26.82 -2.62 30.98
N PHE A 725 -27.17 -1.80 31.98
CA PHE A 725 -26.66 -0.43 32.09
C PHE A 725 -25.14 -0.38 32.25
N PHE A 726 -24.55 -1.24 33.07
CA PHE A 726 -23.09 -1.29 33.22
C PHE A 726 -22.38 -1.92 32.03
N ASN A 727 -23.03 -2.88 31.36
CA ASN A 727 -22.58 -3.41 30.07
C ASN A 727 -22.53 -2.30 29.01
N PHE A 728 -23.64 -1.56 28.80
CA PHE A 728 -23.68 -0.39 27.91
C PHE A 728 -22.64 0.67 28.30
N ALA A 729 -22.47 0.97 29.58
CA ALA A 729 -21.50 1.96 30.01
C ALA A 729 -20.05 1.51 29.74
N ALA A 730 -19.72 0.23 29.93
CA ALA A 730 -18.39 -0.31 29.62
C ALA A 730 -18.11 -0.26 28.12
N ILE A 731 -19.01 -0.81 27.31
CA ILE A 731 -18.86 -0.84 25.84
C ILE A 731 -18.88 0.59 25.28
N GLY A 732 -19.91 1.39 25.59
CA GLY A 732 -20.10 2.72 25.03
C GLY A 732 -19.01 3.73 25.43
N LEU A 733 -18.57 3.74 26.68
CA LEU A 733 -17.43 4.59 27.08
C LEU A 733 -16.11 4.06 26.53
N GLY A 734 -15.97 2.74 26.35
CA GLY A 734 -14.82 2.13 25.66
C GLY A 734 -14.68 2.61 24.23
N PHE A 735 -15.76 2.62 23.44
CA PHE A 735 -15.73 3.21 22.08
C PHE A 735 -15.53 4.71 22.07
N MET A 736 -16.02 5.44 23.08
CA MET A 736 -15.76 6.87 23.20
C MET A 736 -14.28 7.19 23.50
N VAL A 737 -13.44 6.22 23.88
CA VAL A 737 -11.97 6.41 23.91
C VAL A 737 -11.40 6.53 22.49
N LEU A 738 -11.98 5.86 21.49
CA LEU A 738 -11.54 6.01 20.10
C LEU A 738 -11.78 7.41 19.54
N THR A 739 -12.60 8.26 20.17
CA THR A 739 -12.73 9.67 19.73
C THR A 739 -11.51 10.52 20.04
N THR A 740 -10.49 9.96 20.73
CA THR A 740 -9.18 10.59 20.94
C THR A 740 -8.06 9.91 20.13
N SER A 741 -8.44 9.13 19.13
CA SER A 741 -7.54 8.48 18.16
C SER A 741 -6.94 9.50 17.21
N GLU A 742 -5.65 9.34 16.92
CA GLU A 742 -4.95 10.09 15.87
C GLU A 742 -5.36 9.59 14.48
N VAL A 743 -5.70 8.30 14.32
CA VAL A 743 -6.24 7.72 13.08
C VAL A 743 -7.69 8.21 12.82
N PRO A 744 -7.95 9.07 11.82
CA PRO A 744 -9.27 9.70 11.70
C PRO A 744 -10.45 8.78 11.36
N PRO A 745 -10.28 7.72 10.54
CA PRO A 745 -11.32 6.69 10.37
C PRO A 745 -11.76 6.03 11.68
N LEU A 746 -10.85 5.82 12.65
CA LEU A 746 -11.17 5.23 13.95
C LEU A 746 -11.95 6.18 14.86
N LEU A 747 -11.67 7.49 14.78
CA LEU A 747 -12.44 8.53 15.47
C LEU A 747 -13.92 8.51 15.05
N ARG A 748 -14.19 8.60 13.72
CA ARG A 748 -15.56 8.57 13.19
C ARG A 748 -16.25 7.25 13.53
N PHE A 749 -15.55 6.13 13.34
CA PHE A 749 -16.00 4.79 13.70
C PHE A 749 -16.41 4.67 15.18
N GLY A 750 -15.57 5.17 16.11
CA GLY A 750 -15.84 5.16 17.56
C GLY A 750 -17.11 5.91 17.94
N ILE A 751 -17.36 7.08 17.34
CA ILE A 751 -18.60 7.85 17.52
C ILE A 751 -19.81 7.02 17.08
N LEU A 752 -19.77 6.46 15.87
CA LEU A 752 -20.90 5.69 15.31
C LEU A 752 -21.22 4.46 16.17
N VAL A 753 -20.21 3.67 16.58
CA VAL A 753 -20.44 2.48 17.43
C VAL A 753 -20.91 2.88 18.84
N GLY A 754 -20.38 3.96 19.42
CA GLY A 754 -20.85 4.48 20.71
C GLY A 754 -22.32 4.89 20.69
N ILE A 755 -22.77 5.55 19.60
CA ILE A 755 -24.18 5.84 19.35
C ILE A 755 -24.98 4.54 19.15
N ALA A 756 -24.46 3.57 18.39
CA ALA A 756 -25.12 2.29 18.12
C ALA A 756 -25.46 1.52 19.40
N VAL A 757 -24.46 1.38 20.28
CA VAL A 757 -24.55 0.65 21.54
C VAL A 757 -25.52 1.35 22.49
N THR A 758 -25.42 2.67 22.61
CA THR A 758 -26.32 3.49 23.42
C THR A 758 -27.78 3.36 22.96
N ALA A 759 -28.01 3.47 21.65
CA ALA A 759 -29.33 3.32 21.05
C ALA A 759 -29.88 1.88 21.21
N SER A 760 -29.05 0.86 21.04
CA SER A 760 -29.43 -0.55 21.18
C SER A 760 -29.83 -0.90 22.63
N PHE A 761 -29.10 -0.38 23.62
CA PHE A 761 -29.44 -0.53 25.04
C PHE A 761 -30.77 0.16 25.38
N ILE A 762 -30.94 1.43 24.99
CA ILE A 762 -32.17 2.19 25.23
C ILE A 762 -33.36 1.51 24.53
N ALA A 763 -33.18 1.09 23.28
CA ALA A 763 -34.23 0.43 22.52
C ALA A 763 -34.59 -0.94 23.13
N SER A 764 -33.60 -1.74 23.56
CA SER A 764 -33.87 -3.03 24.23
C SER A 764 -34.67 -2.86 25.51
N MET A 765 -34.28 -1.90 26.36
CA MET A 765 -34.93 -1.68 27.65
C MET A 765 -36.27 -0.91 27.57
N ALA A 766 -36.51 -0.13 26.51
CA ALA A 766 -37.76 0.61 26.33
C ALA A 766 -38.75 -0.10 25.38
N VAL A 767 -38.29 -0.43 24.18
CA VAL A 767 -39.16 -0.85 23.06
C VAL A 767 -39.67 -2.26 23.30
N MET A 768 -38.83 -3.19 23.74
CA MET A 768 -39.27 -4.58 23.90
C MET A 768 -40.28 -4.78 25.02
N PRO A 769 -40.15 -4.21 26.23
CA PRO A 769 -41.23 -4.25 27.23
C PRO A 769 -42.53 -3.59 26.75
N ALA A 770 -42.44 -2.48 26.02
CA ALA A 770 -43.61 -1.81 25.44
C ALA A 770 -44.30 -2.66 24.36
N LEU A 771 -43.55 -3.22 23.40
CA LEU A 771 -44.08 -4.08 22.35
C LEU A 771 -44.60 -5.41 22.91
N ALA A 772 -43.94 -6.03 23.90
CA ALA A 772 -44.43 -7.25 24.52
C ALA A 772 -45.75 -7.05 25.29
N LYS A 773 -45.98 -5.84 25.82
CA LYS A 773 -47.25 -5.43 26.43
C LYS A 773 -48.37 -5.20 25.40
N LEU A 774 -48.03 -4.61 24.24
CA LEU A 774 -48.98 -4.25 23.19
C LEU A 774 -49.33 -5.44 22.27
N LEU A 775 -48.33 -6.18 21.79
CA LEU A 775 -48.47 -7.25 20.79
C LEU A 775 -48.72 -8.64 21.39
N LYS A 776 -48.56 -8.80 22.70
CA LYS A 776 -48.76 -10.05 23.47
C LYS A 776 -48.19 -11.32 22.80
N PRO A 777 -46.89 -11.35 22.44
CA PRO A 777 -46.34 -12.45 21.65
C PRO A 777 -46.32 -13.78 22.42
N ARG A 778 -46.76 -14.86 21.77
CA ARG A 778 -46.87 -16.24 22.30
C ARG A 778 -45.60 -16.84 22.91
N PHE A 779 -44.42 -16.28 22.62
CA PHE A 779 -43.16 -16.78 23.18
C PHE A 779 -42.79 -16.12 24.53
N ILE A 780 -43.49 -15.05 24.92
CA ILE A 780 -43.36 -14.34 26.21
C ILE A 780 -44.61 -14.57 27.08
N TRP A 781 -45.80 -14.48 26.48
CA TRP A 781 -47.08 -14.66 27.18
C TRP A 781 -47.41 -16.17 27.34
N PRO A 782 -47.94 -16.62 28.49
CA PRO A 782 -48.35 -18.02 28.70
C PRO A 782 -49.41 -18.47 27.68
N ALA A 783 -49.35 -19.74 27.26
CA ALA A 783 -50.18 -20.25 26.15
C ALA A 783 -51.69 -20.04 26.33
N GLY A 784 -52.20 -20.17 27.56
CA GLY A 784 -53.63 -19.96 27.88
C GLY A 784 -54.09 -18.49 27.84
N GLU A 785 -53.19 -17.53 27.65
CA GLU A 785 -53.52 -16.10 27.49
C GLU A 785 -53.51 -15.65 26.00
N VAL A 786 -53.27 -16.57 25.03
CA VAL A 786 -52.99 -16.22 23.60
C VAL A 786 -53.55 -17.21 22.55
N GLU A 787 -54.66 -17.90 22.82
CA GLU A 787 -55.35 -18.71 21.80
C GLU A 787 -56.02 -17.82 20.74
N GLY A 788 -55.90 -18.17 19.44
CA GLY A 788 -56.51 -17.35 18.37
C GLY A 788 -55.98 -17.47 16.93
N LEU A 789 -54.74 -17.94 16.68
CA LEU A 789 -54.18 -18.05 15.31
C LEU A 789 -53.50 -19.42 15.02
N PRO A 790 -53.67 -19.99 13.80
CA PRO A 790 -53.09 -21.29 13.41
C PRO A 790 -51.64 -21.18 12.92
N ALA A 791 -50.93 -22.31 12.92
CA ALA A 791 -49.55 -22.41 12.44
C ALA A 791 -49.46 -23.30 11.20
N SER A 792 -48.73 -22.84 10.17
CA SER A 792 -48.27 -23.67 9.05
C SER A 792 -46.76 -23.86 9.15
N GLY A 793 -46.28 -25.05 8.82
CA GLY A 793 -44.85 -25.39 8.82
C GLY A 793 -44.37 -25.81 7.43
N MET A 794 -43.07 -25.69 7.20
CA MET A 794 -42.39 -26.27 6.04
C MET A 794 -41.21 -27.13 6.50
N LYS A 795 -40.97 -28.22 5.76
CA LYS A 795 -39.96 -29.25 6.06
C LYS A 795 -38.67 -28.97 5.28
N PRO A 796 -37.48 -29.28 5.85
CA PRO A 796 -36.22 -29.23 5.10
C PRO A 796 -35.92 -30.56 4.39
N SER A 797 -35.35 -30.51 3.19
CA SER A 797 -34.72 -31.65 2.51
C SER A 797 -33.81 -31.20 1.38
N ALA A 798 -32.76 -31.99 1.09
CA ALA A 798 -31.61 -31.69 0.23
C ALA A 798 -30.64 -30.65 0.87
N VAL A 799 -29.31 -30.79 0.79
CA VAL A 799 -28.48 -31.58 -0.15
C VAL A 799 -27.42 -32.42 0.60
N LYS A 800 -27.04 -33.58 0.04
CA LYS A 800 -25.82 -34.36 0.38
C LYS A 800 -25.07 -34.73 -0.90
N ALA A 801 -23.81 -34.33 -1.02
CA ALA A 801 -22.72 -34.81 -1.92
C ALA A 801 -21.60 -33.75 -1.87
N ALA A 802 -20.29 -34.00 -1.96
CA ALA A 802 -19.46 -35.22 -2.09
C ALA A 802 -18.12 -34.95 -1.33
N LEU A 803 -17.49 -35.92 -0.64
CA LEU A 803 -16.27 -36.68 -1.06
C LEU A 803 -15.16 -35.84 -1.73
N ALA A 804 -13.84 -36.02 -1.52
CA ALA A 804 -12.95 -36.68 -0.52
C ALA A 804 -11.55 -36.83 -1.18
N MET A 805 -10.45 -36.84 -0.39
CA MET A 805 -9.09 -37.36 -0.73
C MET A 805 -8.25 -36.58 -1.79
N ALA A 806 -6.90 -36.59 -1.81
CA ALA A 806 -5.89 -37.12 -0.86
C ALA A 806 -4.48 -36.51 -1.08
N ALA A 807 -3.72 -36.39 0.03
CA ALA A 807 -2.34 -36.87 0.28
C ALA A 807 -1.12 -36.57 -0.65
N VAL A 808 -0.02 -36.10 0.00
CA VAL A 808 1.36 -36.70 -0.01
C VAL A 808 2.19 -36.56 -1.32
N THR A 809 3.49 -36.20 -1.38
CA THR A 809 4.60 -35.78 -0.46
C THR A 809 5.75 -35.19 -1.31
N GLY A 810 6.73 -34.50 -0.73
CA GLY A 810 8.03 -34.23 -1.39
C GLY A 810 9.10 -33.69 -0.43
N LEU A 811 10.28 -34.31 -0.38
CA LEU A 811 11.36 -34.02 0.59
C LEU A 811 12.73 -34.16 -0.10
N SER A 812 13.66 -33.23 0.13
CA SER A 812 15.12 -33.50 0.12
C SER A 812 15.98 -32.33 0.62
N LEU A 813 17.18 -32.66 1.13
CA LEU A 813 18.24 -31.79 1.71
C LEU A 813 19.51 -31.82 0.84
N ALA A 814 20.36 -30.78 0.95
CA ALA A 814 21.83 -30.82 1.14
C ALA A 814 22.46 -29.45 0.78
N LEU A 815 23.66 -29.01 1.20
CA LEU A 815 24.49 -29.07 2.42
C LEU A 815 25.93 -28.64 2.01
N LEU A 816 26.42 -27.51 2.55
CA LEU A 816 27.81 -27.19 2.96
C LEU A 816 28.99 -26.99 1.98
N GLY A 817 29.86 -26.03 2.35
CA GLY A 817 31.28 -25.83 1.94
C GLY A 817 31.53 -24.43 1.34
N GLY A 818 32.60 -23.67 1.64
CA GLY A 818 33.76 -23.80 2.55
C GLY A 818 34.49 -22.44 2.66
N LYS A 819 35.50 -22.28 3.54
CA LYS A 819 36.18 -20.99 3.82
C LYS A 819 37.44 -20.74 2.98
N ALA A 820 37.80 -19.46 2.85
CA ALA A 820 38.94 -18.91 2.12
C ALA A 820 40.32 -19.12 2.77
N GLU A 821 41.38 -18.97 1.97
CA GLU A 821 42.70 -18.44 2.38
C GLU A 821 43.37 -17.74 1.17
N ALA A 822 44.33 -16.83 1.39
CA ALA A 822 44.80 -15.86 0.40
C ALA A 822 46.22 -16.16 -0.15
N ALA A 823 46.55 -15.57 -1.31
CA ALA A 823 47.89 -15.55 -1.90
C ALA A 823 48.21 -14.14 -2.46
N GLU A 824 49.45 -13.67 -2.25
CA GLU A 824 49.93 -12.36 -2.74
C GLU A 824 50.18 -12.36 -4.26
N LEU A 825 50.05 -11.19 -4.88
CA LEU A 825 49.91 -11.04 -6.32
C LEU A 825 50.80 -9.90 -6.87
N PRO A 826 51.15 -9.94 -8.18
CA PRO A 826 51.96 -8.91 -8.84
C PRO A 826 51.26 -7.55 -8.89
N ASP A 827 52.01 -6.47 -9.07
CA ASP A 827 51.50 -5.10 -9.00
C ASP A 827 50.47 -4.77 -10.10
N GLY A 828 49.45 -3.96 -9.77
CA GLY A 828 48.29 -3.71 -10.63
C GLY A 828 48.62 -2.89 -11.87
N HIS A 829 49.56 -1.96 -11.73
CA HIS A 829 49.99 -1.08 -12.82
C HIS A 829 50.67 -1.88 -13.95
N ASP A 830 51.57 -2.81 -13.62
CA ASP A 830 52.30 -3.62 -14.61
C ASP A 830 51.36 -4.53 -15.44
N ILE A 831 50.30 -5.03 -14.82
CA ILE A 831 49.27 -5.85 -15.48
C ILE A 831 48.47 -4.99 -16.47
N MET A 832 48.06 -3.78 -16.06
CA MET A 832 47.26 -2.90 -16.91
C MET A 832 48.08 -2.26 -18.04
N GLN A 833 49.37 -1.97 -17.82
CA GLN A 833 50.29 -1.59 -18.91
C GLN A 833 50.31 -2.66 -20.01
N SER A 834 50.37 -3.95 -19.62
CA SER A 834 50.37 -5.08 -20.55
C SER A 834 49.05 -5.21 -21.35
N VAL A 835 47.92 -4.72 -20.81
CA VAL A 835 46.63 -4.62 -21.54
C VAL A 835 46.64 -3.48 -22.55
N VAL A 836 47.28 -2.34 -22.22
CA VAL A 836 47.36 -1.15 -23.09
C VAL A 836 48.33 -1.36 -24.26
N ASP A 837 49.44 -2.05 -24.03
CA ASP A 837 50.48 -2.34 -25.03
C ASP A 837 50.03 -3.36 -26.11
N ARG A 838 48.80 -3.90 -26.01
CA ARG A 838 48.23 -4.86 -26.97
C ARG A 838 48.03 -4.25 -28.35
N ASP A 839 48.45 -4.98 -29.39
CA ASP A 839 48.17 -4.64 -30.79
C ASP A 839 46.67 -4.75 -31.09
N GLU A 840 46.16 -3.79 -31.85
CA GLU A 840 44.76 -3.68 -32.28
C GLU A 840 44.63 -3.41 -33.78
N GLY A 841 45.73 -3.47 -34.53
CA GLY A 841 45.80 -3.19 -35.97
C GLY A 841 45.65 -1.71 -36.32
N GLN A 842 46.30 -1.27 -37.40
CA GLN A 842 46.25 0.14 -37.84
C GLN A 842 44.86 0.54 -38.37
N TRP A 843 44.09 -0.41 -38.88
CA TRP A 843 42.71 -0.25 -39.32
C TRP A 843 41.92 -1.54 -39.09
N VAL A 844 40.60 -1.46 -38.99
CA VAL A 844 39.70 -2.63 -38.98
C VAL A 844 38.37 -2.29 -39.64
N THR A 845 37.86 -3.20 -40.46
CA THR A 845 36.45 -3.23 -40.90
C THR A 845 35.75 -4.36 -40.17
N ARG A 846 34.54 -4.13 -39.65
CA ARG A 846 33.72 -5.16 -38.97
C ARG A 846 32.22 -4.84 -39.08
N THR A 847 31.39 -5.87 -39.09
CA THR A 847 29.95 -5.74 -38.75
C THR A 847 29.82 -5.80 -37.22
N LEU A 848 29.02 -4.92 -36.63
CA LEU A 848 28.66 -4.96 -35.20
C LEU A 848 27.14 -5.09 -35.06
N VAL A 849 26.71 -6.19 -34.44
CA VAL A 849 25.33 -6.44 -34.02
C VAL A 849 25.21 -6.10 -32.53
N MET A 850 24.29 -5.19 -32.19
CA MET A 850 23.98 -4.78 -30.83
C MET A 850 22.63 -5.39 -30.43
N GLU A 851 22.62 -6.35 -29.51
CA GLU A 851 21.42 -6.93 -28.90
C GLU A 851 21.21 -6.31 -27.52
N MET A 852 20.24 -5.42 -27.35
CA MET A 852 19.93 -4.78 -26.05
C MET A 852 18.63 -5.38 -25.51
N THR A 853 18.59 -5.71 -24.23
CA THR A 853 17.47 -6.41 -23.56
C THR A 853 17.12 -5.67 -22.28
N ASP A 854 15.83 -5.39 -22.08
CA ASP A 854 15.31 -4.72 -20.89
C ASP A 854 15.18 -5.66 -19.67
N ARG A 855 14.72 -5.13 -18.54
CA ARG A 855 14.40 -5.91 -17.33
C ARG A 855 13.34 -7.00 -17.54
N SER A 856 12.48 -6.88 -18.56
CA SER A 856 11.41 -7.84 -18.87
C SER A 856 11.87 -9.02 -19.73
N GLY A 857 13.08 -8.96 -20.29
CA GLY A 857 13.63 -9.96 -21.22
C GLY A 857 13.26 -9.69 -22.69
N THR A 858 12.82 -8.48 -23.02
CA THR A 858 12.47 -8.03 -24.37
C THR A 858 13.73 -7.53 -25.10
N THR A 859 14.18 -8.27 -26.12
CA THR A 859 15.40 -7.92 -26.87
C THR A 859 15.13 -7.12 -28.15
N ARG A 860 15.95 -6.08 -28.37
CA ARG A 860 16.13 -5.29 -29.59
C ARG A 860 17.45 -5.63 -30.26
N THR A 861 17.50 -5.59 -31.60
CA THR A 861 18.74 -5.83 -32.36
C THR A 861 18.99 -4.70 -33.35
N ARG A 862 20.19 -4.10 -33.31
CA ARG A 862 20.69 -3.14 -34.31
C ARG A 862 21.91 -3.73 -35.03
N GLU A 863 22.00 -3.58 -36.35
CA GLU A 863 23.17 -4.01 -37.14
C GLU A 863 23.88 -2.77 -37.70
N THR A 864 25.20 -2.71 -37.56
CA THR A 864 26.04 -1.62 -38.07
C THR A 864 27.21 -2.14 -38.89
N ALA A 865 27.64 -1.37 -39.89
CA ALA A 865 28.92 -1.54 -40.56
C ALA A 865 29.91 -0.51 -39.98
N THR A 866 31.00 -1.00 -39.38
CA THR A 866 31.94 -0.21 -38.60
C THR A 866 33.33 -0.24 -39.23
N PHE A 867 33.97 0.93 -39.29
CA PHE A 867 35.30 1.13 -39.83
C PHE A 867 36.10 1.99 -38.84
N ARG A 868 37.28 1.54 -38.42
CA ARG A 868 38.16 2.29 -37.51
C ARG A 868 39.58 2.34 -38.05
N ARG A 869 40.25 3.51 -38.02
CA ARG A 869 41.66 3.70 -38.43
C ARG A 869 42.40 4.67 -37.50
N TYR A 870 43.65 4.35 -37.18
CA TYR A 870 44.56 5.22 -36.44
C TYR A 870 45.37 6.17 -37.36
N TYR A 871 45.62 7.38 -36.87
CA TYR A 871 46.40 8.44 -37.53
C TYR A 871 47.50 8.95 -36.58
N GLY A 872 48.45 8.08 -36.24
CA GLY A 872 49.24 8.24 -35.02
C GLY A 872 48.38 7.79 -33.84
N ASP A 873 48.35 8.57 -32.77
CA ASP A 873 47.55 8.26 -31.58
C ASP A 873 46.07 8.71 -31.70
N GLU A 874 45.72 9.51 -32.73
CA GLU A 874 44.33 9.86 -33.06
C GLU A 874 43.57 8.64 -33.64
N LYS A 875 42.49 8.21 -32.98
CA LYS A 875 41.59 7.15 -33.47
C LYS A 875 40.44 7.79 -34.24
N ARG A 876 40.08 7.26 -35.41
CA ARG A 876 38.84 7.67 -36.10
C ARG A 876 37.96 6.47 -36.35
N THR A 877 36.68 6.60 -36.00
CA THR A 877 35.69 5.53 -36.13
C THR A 877 34.47 6.04 -36.86
N VAL A 878 33.96 5.28 -37.83
CA VAL A 878 32.67 5.54 -38.48
C VAL A 878 31.80 4.30 -38.47
N MET A 879 30.52 4.47 -38.17
CA MET A 879 29.50 3.42 -38.13
C MET A 879 28.33 3.80 -39.04
N PHE A 880 27.78 2.84 -39.77
CA PHE A 880 26.55 3.00 -40.55
C PHE A 880 25.53 1.94 -40.19
N TYR A 881 24.35 2.35 -39.74
CA TYR A 881 23.25 1.45 -39.41
C TYR A 881 22.69 0.77 -40.67
N ARG A 882 22.59 -0.56 -40.64
CA ARG A 882 22.00 -1.41 -41.70
C ARG A 882 20.58 -1.86 -41.38
N SER A 883 20.28 -2.01 -40.10
CA SER A 883 19.02 -2.51 -39.52
C SER A 883 18.87 -2.00 -38.08
N PRO A 884 17.66 -1.78 -37.53
CA PRO A 884 16.34 -1.88 -38.16
C PRO A 884 16.04 -0.77 -39.18
N THR A 885 14.91 -0.88 -39.88
CA THR A 885 14.54 -0.01 -41.02
C THR A 885 14.43 1.47 -40.62
N ASN A 886 13.92 1.74 -39.42
CA ASN A 886 13.69 3.06 -38.83
C ASN A 886 14.98 3.87 -38.50
N VAL A 887 16.15 3.22 -38.44
CA VAL A 887 17.47 3.88 -38.25
C VAL A 887 18.44 3.59 -39.42
N LYS A 888 17.99 2.88 -40.45
CA LYS A 888 18.83 2.42 -41.55
C LYS A 888 19.43 3.57 -42.36
N GLY A 889 20.75 3.54 -42.55
CA GLY A 889 21.50 4.56 -43.27
C GLY A 889 21.94 5.75 -42.41
N THR A 890 21.51 5.82 -41.14
CA THR A 890 22.11 6.73 -40.17
C THR A 890 23.60 6.43 -40.05
N GLY A 891 24.42 7.48 -40.02
CA GLY A 891 25.87 7.37 -39.96
C GLY A 891 26.45 8.16 -38.79
N PHE A 892 27.26 7.51 -37.95
CA PHE A 892 27.97 8.14 -36.84
C PHE A 892 29.48 8.20 -37.15
N LEU A 893 30.14 9.31 -36.85
CA LEU A 893 31.58 9.53 -37.05
C LEU A 893 32.15 10.18 -35.80
N THR A 894 33.23 9.61 -35.26
CA THR A 894 34.02 10.23 -34.18
C THR A 894 35.49 10.33 -34.58
N TYR A 895 36.14 11.43 -34.18
CA TYR A 895 37.59 11.57 -34.12
C TYR A 895 37.98 11.64 -32.64
N ASP A 896 38.58 10.57 -32.14
CA ASP A 896 38.97 10.42 -30.76
C ASP A 896 40.43 10.90 -30.59
N TYR A 897 40.62 11.96 -29.80
CA TYR A 897 41.92 12.61 -29.61
C TYR A 897 42.70 12.01 -28.42
N PRO A 898 44.05 12.03 -28.48
CA PRO A 898 44.90 11.52 -27.41
C PRO A 898 45.12 12.53 -26.28
N GLU A 899 44.84 13.81 -26.50
CA GLU A 899 44.97 14.86 -25.49
C GLU A 899 43.77 14.85 -24.52
N ALA A 900 44.01 14.70 -23.21
CA ALA A 900 42.95 14.59 -22.21
C ALA A 900 42.18 15.91 -21.97
N ASP A 901 42.76 17.06 -22.33
CA ASP A 901 42.16 18.40 -22.23
C ASP A 901 41.42 18.82 -23.52
N ARG A 902 41.07 17.86 -24.39
CA ARG A 902 40.48 18.11 -25.70
C ARG A 902 39.32 17.17 -26.02
N ASP A 903 38.15 17.76 -26.20
CA ASP A 903 36.92 17.08 -26.61
C ASP A 903 37.05 16.36 -27.96
N ASP A 904 36.48 15.16 -28.04
CA ASP A 904 36.41 14.37 -29.27
C ASP A 904 35.40 14.97 -30.26
N ASP A 905 35.76 14.99 -31.55
CA ASP A 905 34.89 15.56 -32.58
C ASP A 905 33.88 14.52 -33.09
N GLN A 906 32.60 14.68 -32.73
CA GLN A 906 31.52 13.75 -33.09
C GLN A 906 30.50 14.32 -34.10
N TRP A 907 30.02 13.48 -35.02
CA TRP A 907 28.97 13.83 -36.00
C TRP A 907 27.98 12.70 -36.23
N LEU A 908 26.69 13.06 -36.30
CA LEU A 908 25.59 12.18 -36.67
C LEU A 908 24.94 12.64 -37.99
N TYR A 909 24.76 11.71 -38.92
CA TYR A 909 24.02 11.91 -40.16
C TYR A 909 22.64 11.27 -40.07
N LEU A 910 21.62 12.11 -40.10
CA LEU A 910 20.20 11.74 -40.02
C LEU A 910 19.61 11.75 -41.43
N PRO A 911 19.32 10.58 -42.06
CA PRO A 911 18.96 10.56 -43.47
C PRO A 911 17.55 11.14 -43.75
N ALA A 912 16.66 11.19 -42.75
CA ALA A 912 15.39 11.91 -42.84
C ALA A 912 15.62 13.41 -43.08
N LEU A 913 16.46 14.03 -42.24
CA LEU A 913 16.82 15.45 -42.35
C LEU A 913 17.79 15.73 -43.51
N ARG A 914 18.48 14.72 -44.03
CA ARG A 914 19.57 14.82 -45.04
C ARG A 914 20.70 15.78 -44.61
N LYS A 915 20.82 16.03 -43.30
CA LYS A 915 21.80 16.87 -42.64
C LYS A 915 22.81 15.98 -41.92
N VAL A 916 24.09 16.37 -41.99
CA VAL A 916 25.09 15.96 -41.01
C VAL A 916 25.03 17.02 -39.91
N ARG A 917 24.80 16.60 -38.68
CA ARG A 917 24.89 17.44 -37.49
C ARG A 917 26.18 17.08 -36.76
N ARG A 918 26.84 18.08 -36.16
CA ARG A 918 27.77 17.81 -35.05
C ARG A 918 26.89 17.48 -33.84
N ILE A 919 27.35 16.58 -32.99
CA ILE A 919 26.80 16.44 -31.64
C ILE A 919 27.93 16.83 -30.68
N SER A 920 27.57 17.32 -29.49
CA SER A 920 28.57 17.58 -28.45
C SER A 920 29.40 16.32 -28.18
N ALA A 921 30.63 16.49 -27.72
CA ALA A 921 31.30 15.37 -27.07
C ALA A 921 30.48 15.03 -25.84
N SER A 922 29.81 13.88 -25.85
CA SER A 922 29.15 13.32 -24.67
C SER A 922 30.18 13.15 -23.55
N ASP A 923 29.77 13.30 -22.30
CA ASP A 923 30.65 13.05 -21.16
C ASP A 923 31.18 11.60 -21.24
N ARG A 924 32.40 11.36 -20.75
CA ARG A 924 33.07 10.04 -20.94
C ARG A 924 32.23 8.89 -20.33
N GLY A 925 31.49 9.19 -19.26
CA GLY A 925 30.53 8.31 -18.59
C GLY A 925 29.15 8.18 -19.25
N ASP A 926 28.81 8.96 -20.28
CA ASP A 926 27.50 8.91 -20.94
C ASP A 926 27.28 7.59 -21.68
N TYR A 927 26.02 7.14 -21.75
CA TYR A 927 25.64 5.92 -22.44
C TYR A 927 25.75 6.05 -23.97
N PHE A 928 26.44 5.10 -24.60
CA PHE A 928 26.64 5.08 -26.03
C PHE A 928 25.36 4.67 -26.76
N LEU A 929 24.67 5.65 -27.35
CA LEU A 929 23.54 5.47 -28.28
C LEU A 929 22.40 4.59 -27.72
N GLY A 930 22.14 4.69 -26.41
CA GLY A 930 21.12 3.89 -25.70
C GLY A 930 21.51 2.44 -25.44
N THR A 931 22.81 2.15 -25.26
CA THR A 931 23.34 0.84 -24.83
C THR A 931 23.93 0.93 -23.42
N ASP A 932 24.15 -0.20 -22.74
CA ASP A 932 24.76 -0.22 -21.39
C ASP A 932 26.28 0.07 -21.38
N LEU A 933 26.90 0.30 -22.54
CA LEU A 933 28.29 0.73 -22.68
C LEU A 933 28.36 2.26 -22.70
N THR A 934 29.41 2.85 -22.12
CA THR A 934 29.62 4.30 -22.20
C THR A 934 30.45 4.72 -23.42
N TYR A 935 30.52 6.03 -23.68
CA TYR A 935 31.45 6.58 -24.67
C TYR A 935 32.92 6.24 -24.33
N GLU A 936 33.32 6.20 -23.06
CA GLU A 936 34.65 5.72 -22.65
C GLU A 936 34.87 4.23 -23.00
N ASP A 937 33.90 3.35 -22.72
CA ASP A 937 33.98 1.93 -23.07
C ASP A 937 34.22 1.74 -24.59
N MET A 938 33.56 2.59 -25.40
CA MET A 938 33.68 2.61 -26.87
C MET A 938 34.94 3.31 -27.38
N LYS A 939 35.45 4.33 -26.67
CA LYS A 939 36.73 4.99 -26.97
C LYS A 939 37.89 4.04 -26.74
N LYS A 940 37.87 3.24 -25.66
CA LYS A 940 39.01 2.40 -25.26
C LYS A 940 38.95 0.93 -25.73
N GLU A 941 37.82 0.38 -26.16
CA GLU A 941 37.70 -0.96 -26.81
C GLU A 941 38.43 -2.12 -26.09
N ASN A 942 38.26 -2.27 -24.77
CA ASN A 942 38.98 -3.21 -23.88
C ASN A 942 40.44 -2.81 -23.54
N LYS A 943 40.80 -1.52 -23.64
CA LYS A 943 41.94 -0.88 -22.97
C LYS A 943 41.47 0.02 -21.82
N VAL A 944 42.41 0.60 -21.08
CA VAL A 944 42.15 1.56 -19.99
C VAL A 944 43.17 2.71 -20.11
N ALA A 945 42.77 3.93 -19.78
CA ALA A 945 43.72 5.04 -19.63
C ALA A 945 44.46 4.91 -18.29
N LEU A 946 45.79 4.75 -18.33
CA LEU A 946 46.58 4.47 -17.13
C LEU A 946 46.71 5.67 -16.19
N GLU A 947 46.54 6.89 -16.73
CA GLU A 947 46.62 8.14 -15.98
C GLU A 947 45.36 8.46 -15.17
N ASP A 948 44.21 7.89 -15.54
CA ASP A 948 42.92 8.12 -14.88
C ASP A 948 42.75 7.31 -13.58
N TYR A 949 43.50 6.23 -13.39
CA TYR A 949 43.29 5.26 -12.31
C TYR A 949 44.56 4.96 -11.49
N SER A 950 44.41 4.85 -10.17
CA SER A 950 45.33 4.12 -9.30
C SER A 950 44.95 2.64 -9.29
N PHE A 951 45.90 1.76 -9.66
CA PHE A 951 45.67 0.32 -9.75
C PHE A 951 46.22 -0.46 -8.54
N GLN A 952 45.52 -1.53 -8.16
CA GLN A 952 45.95 -2.51 -7.16
C GLN A 952 45.49 -3.91 -7.54
N THR A 953 46.39 -4.90 -7.57
CA THR A 953 45.98 -6.30 -7.74
C THR A 953 45.48 -6.88 -6.43
N ILE A 954 44.27 -7.45 -6.46
CA ILE A 954 43.54 -7.89 -5.26
C ILE A 954 43.27 -9.41 -5.23
N GLY A 955 43.37 -10.10 -6.36
CA GLY A 955 43.08 -11.53 -6.43
C GLY A 955 43.62 -12.24 -7.69
N GLN A 956 43.45 -13.56 -7.70
CA GLN A 956 43.44 -14.39 -8.91
C GLN A 956 42.17 -15.23 -8.87
N GLU A 957 41.44 -15.32 -9.98
CA GLU A 957 40.28 -16.23 -10.11
C GLU A 957 40.21 -16.89 -11.49
N GLU A 958 39.60 -18.06 -11.54
CA GLU A 958 39.32 -18.77 -12.79
C GLU A 958 38.02 -18.22 -13.39
N VAL A 959 38.10 -17.63 -14.58
CA VAL A 959 36.96 -17.12 -15.36
C VAL A 959 36.85 -17.93 -16.64
N GLU A 960 35.74 -18.66 -16.78
CA GLU A 960 35.39 -19.41 -18.00
C GLU A 960 36.50 -20.39 -18.47
N GLY A 961 37.22 -20.99 -17.51
CA GLY A 961 38.28 -21.98 -17.74
C GLY A 961 39.69 -21.39 -17.85
N HIS A 962 39.85 -20.07 -17.74
CA HIS A 962 41.13 -19.37 -17.79
C HIS A 962 41.45 -18.72 -16.44
N MET A 963 42.69 -18.87 -15.97
CA MET A 963 43.16 -18.15 -14.77
C MET A 963 43.36 -16.66 -15.10
N THR A 964 42.80 -15.77 -14.31
CA THR A 964 42.87 -14.32 -14.51
C THR A 964 43.42 -13.61 -13.27
N TYR A 965 44.16 -12.52 -13.48
CA TYR A 965 44.51 -11.56 -12.43
C TYR A 965 43.34 -10.62 -12.17
N ILE A 966 42.99 -10.42 -10.90
CA ILE A 966 41.97 -9.45 -10.48
C ILE A 966 42.66 -8.13 -10.13
N VAL A 967 42.48 -7.11 -10.97
CA VAL A 967 43.01 -5.76 -10.77
C VAL A 967 41.87 -4.81 -10.46
N GLU A 968 41.96 -4.13 -9.32
CA GLU A 968 41.11 -3.00 -8.95
C GLU A 968 41.73 -1.69 -9.46
N GLY A 969 40.92 -0.80 -10.00
CA GLY A 969 41.26 0.58 -10.32
C GLY A 969 40.31 1.53 -9.61
N THR A 970 40.87 2.54 -8.94
CA THR A 970 40.13 3.67 -8.37
C THR A 970 40.54 4.94 -9.10
N PRO A 971 39.62 5.81 -9.54
CA PRO A 971 39.97 7.07 -10.20
C PRO A 971 40.93 7.93 -9.38
N VAL A 972 41.82 8.67 -10.03
CA VAL A 972 42.85 9.48 -9.35
C VAL A 972 42.30 10.72 -8.63
N SER A 973 41.11 11.21 -9.00
CA SER A 973 40.43 12.30 -8.30
C SER A 973 38.89 12.19 -8.42
N PRO A 974 38.12 12.92 -7.59
CA PRO A 974 36.65 12.97 -7.70
C PRO A 974 36.15 13.54 -9.02
N GLU A 975 36.88 14.47 -9.63
CA GLU A 975 36.55 15.06 -10.93
C GLU A 975 36.64 13.99 -12.03
N VAL A 976 37.76 13.26 -12.08
CA VAL A 976 37.94 12.12 -13.01
C VAL A 976 36.92 11.01 -12.76
N ALA A 977 36.54 10.76 -11.49
CA ALA A 977 35.46 9.81 -11.16
C ALA A 977 34.10 10.26 -11.71
N LYS A 978 33.79 11.57 -11.69
CA LYS A 978 32.57 12.13 -12.28
C LYS A 978 32.59 11.99 -13.80
N GLU A 979 33.66 12.44 -14.46
CA GLU A 979 33.82 12.35 -15.92
C GLU A 979 33.64 10.92 -16.44
N LEU A 980 34.22 9.92 -15.75
CA LEU A 980 34.15 8.50 -16.12
C LEU A 980 32.83 7.83 -15.74
N GLY A 981 32.03 8.41 -14.85
CA GLY A 981 30.83 7.79 -14.25
C GLY A 981 31.11 6.63 -13.28
N TYR A 982 32.38 6.33 -12.96
CA TYR A 982 32.77 5.17 -12.16
C TYR A 982 33.51 5.59 -10.88
N GLY A 983 33.05 5.12 -9.71
CA GLY A 983 33.79 5.27 -8.45
C GLY A 983 34.87 4.20 -8.25
N LYS A 984 34.74 3.03 -8.91
CA LYS A 984 35.69 1.91 -8.85
C LYS A 984 35.42 0.92 -9.99
N VAL A 985 36.48 0.28 -10.51
CA VAL A 985 36.38 -0.81 -11.48
C VAL A 985 37.28 -1.99 -11.06
N ILE A 986 36.84 -3.23 -11.29
CA ILE A 986 37.61 -4.45 -11.02
C ILE A 986 37.65 -5.36 -12.25
N TRP A 987 38.78 -5.39 -12.95
CA TRP A 987 39.04 -6.20 -14.15
C TRP A 987 39.62 -7.57 -13.82
N ARG A 988 39.31 -8.58 -14.66
CA ARG A 988 39.85 -9.94 -14.63
C ARG A 988 40.67 -10.17 -15.89
N VAL A 989 41.95 -9.81 -15.82
CA VAL A 989 42.87 -9.84 -16.96
C VAL A 989 43.42 -11.25 -17.14
N ASP A 990 43.21 -11.83 -18.33
CA ASP A 990 43.86 -13.07 -18.73
C ASP A 990 45.35 -12.80 -19.04
N PRO A 991 46.30 -13.47 -18.36
CA PRO A 991 47.73 -13.23 -18.52
C PRO A 991 48.36 -13.89 -19.75
N GLU A 992 47.64 -14.75 -20.47
CA GLU A 992 48.12 -15.37 -21.71
C GLU A 992 47.91 -14.45 -22.92
N ILE A 993 46.88 -13.59 -22.87
CA ILE A 993 46.45 -12.75 -23.99
C ILE A 993 46.28 -11.25 -23.67
N TRP A 994 46.38 -10.86 -22.39
CA TRP A 994 46.22 -9.50 -21.88
C TRP A 994 44.89 -8.83 -22.29
N ILE A 995 43.80 -9.59 -22.14
CA ILE A 995 42.42 -9.12 -22.34
C ILE A 995 41.65 -9.34 -21.04
N SER A 996 40.86 -8.34 -20.63
CA SER A 996 39.92 -8.50 -19.51
C SER A 996 38.75 -9.38 -19.94
N ARG A 997 38.59 -10.55 -19.30
CA ARG A 997 37.45 -11.46 -19.55
C ARG A 997 36.19 -11.04 -18.78
N LYS A 998 36.34 -10.29 -17.70
CA LYS A 998 35.24 -9.76 -16.87
C LYS A 998 35.67 -8.45 -16.22
N ALA A 999 34.83 -7.42 -16.27
CA ALA A 999 34.96 -6.22 -15.47
C ALA A 999 33.71 -6.01 -14.61
N GLU A 1000 33.87 -5.56 -13.38
CA GLU A 1000 32.78 -5.11 -12.50
C GLU A 1000 33.00 -3.63 -12.21
N MET A 1001 31.96 -2.82 -12.34
CA MET A 1001 32.01 -1.36 -12.21
C MET A 1001 31.03 -0.91 -11.13
N TRP A 1002 31.44 0.08 -10.34
CA TRP A 1002 30.63 0.75 -9.31
C TRP A 1002 30.43 2.21 -9.68
N ASP A 1003 29.27 2.76 -9.34
CA ASP A 1003 28.99 4.20 -9.50
C ASP A 1003 29.85 5.05 -8.55
N VAL A 1004 29.81 6.38 -8.73
CA VAL A 1004 30.53 7.34 -7.88
C VAL A 1004 30.12 7.32 -6.40
N ASN A 1005 28.95 6.75 -6.09
CA ASN A 1005 28.41 6.59 -4.73
C ASN A 1005 28.80 5.24 -4.09
N GLY A 1006 29.48 4.36 -4.83
CA GLY A 1006 29.95 3.05 -4.35
C GLY A 1006 28.94 1.92 -4.48
N ASN A 1007 27.84 2.09 -5.22
CA ASN A 1007 26.87 1.03 -5.52
C ASN A 1007 27.30 0.22 -6.75
N PRO A 1008 27.02 -1.10 -6.83
CA PRO A 1008 27.30 -1.88 -8.03
C PRO A 1008 26.50 -1.35 -9.24
N LEU A 1009 27.21 -0.95 -10.30
CA LEU A 1009 26.61 -0.32 -11.48
C LEU A 1009 26.40 -1.32 -12.61
N LYS A 1010 27.48 -1.94 -13.11
CA LYS A 1010 27.41 -2.92 -14.21
C LYS A 1010 28.52 -3.96 -14.19
N THR A 1011 28.31 -5.07 -14.91
CA THR A 1011 29.33 -6.10 -15.18
C THR A 1011 29.45 -6.32 -16.67
N LEU A 1012 30.66 -6.16 -17.20
CA LEU A 1012 31.04 -6.47 -18.58
C LEU A 1012 31.76 -7.83 -18.62
N ARG A 1013 31.52 -8.63 -19.65
CA ARG A 1013 32.18 -9.93 -19.91
C ARG A 1013 32.57 -10.01 -21.38
N SER A 1014 33.83 -10.34 -21.64
CA SER A 1014 34.37 -10.47 -22.99
C SER A 1014 34.54 -11.95 -23.33
N ARG A 1015 33.91 -12.38 -24.43
CA ARG A 1015 33.71 -13.76 -24.87
C ARG A 1015 34.11 -13.94 -26.32
N GLU A 1016 34.21 -15.22 -26.72
CA GLU A 1016 34.59 -15.64 -28.08
C GLU A 1016 35.86 -14.90 -28.55
N ILE A 1017 36.93 -15.03 -27.75
CA ILE A 1017 38.20 -14.31 -27.97
C ILE A 1017 39.13 -15.18 -28.82
N GLU A 1018 39.42 -14.73 -30.04
CA GLU A 1018 40.24 -15.47 -31.02
C GLU A 1018 41.26 -14.56 -31.72
N ALA A 1019 42.33 -15.14 -32.26
CA ALA A 1019 43.34 -14.41 -33.03
C ALA A 1019 42.93 -14.31 -34.51
N ILE A 1020 42.40 -13.16 -34.92
CA ILE A 1020 42.02 -12.85 -36.31
C ILE A 1020 43.14 -12.03 -36.95
N ASP A 1021 43.63 -12.44 -38.11
CA ASP A 1021 44.80 -11.82 -38.78
C ASP A 1021 46.08 -11.70 -37.93
N GLY A 1022 46.16 -12.45 -36.82
CA GLY A 1022 47.24 -12.40 -35.84
C GLY A 1022 46.98 -11.47 -34.65
N ILE A 1023 45.84 -10.78 -34.61
CA ILE A 1023 45.42 -9.85 -33.55
C ILE A 1023 44.34 -10.53 -32.67
N TRP A 1024 44.58 -10.59 -31.36
CA TRP A 1024 43.60 -11.10 -30.39
C TRP A 1024 42.37 -10.17 -30.36
N THR A 1025 41.22 -10.72 -30.74
CA THR A 1025 40.00 -9.96 -30.95
C THR A 1025 38.85 -10.58 -30.15
N VAL A 1026 38.11 -9.74 -29.42
CA VAL A 1026 36.88 -10.13 -28.72
C VAL A 1026 35.73 -10.13 -29.73
N GLN A 1027 35.07 -11.27 -29.94
CA GLN A 1027 33.90 -11.35 -30.85
C GLN A 1027 32.57 -11.08 -30.12
N GLU A 1028 32.46 -11.37 -28.82
CA GLU A 1028 31.26 -11.05 -28.01
C GLU A 1028 31.59 -10.21 -26.77
N ILE A 1029 30.82 -9.15 -26.51
CA ILE A 1029 30.83 -8.40 -25.24
C ILE A 1029 29.42 -8.43 -24.65
N HIS A 1030 29.28 -9.02 -23.46
CA HIS A 1030 28.03 -9.05 -22.68
C HIS A 1030 28.16 -8.05 -21.52
N VAL A 1031 27.26 -7.07 -21.45
CA VAL A 1031 27.11 -6.15 -20.31
C VAL A 1031 25.80 -6.44 -19.60
N GLN A 1032 25.82 -6.46 -18.27
CA GLN A 1032 24.65 -6.51 -17.42
C GLN A 1032 24.69 -5.29 -16.50
N HIS A 1033 23.67 -4.44 -16.60
CA HIS A 1033 23.48 -3.29 -15.72
C HIS A 1033 22.71 -3.74 -14.46
N HIS A 1034 23.27 -3.51 -13.28
CA HIS A 1034 22.77 -4.06 -12.01
C HIS A 1034 21.66 -3.22 -11.37
N LYS A 1035 21.58 -1.93 -11.70
CA LYS A 1035 20.52 -1.04 -11.22
C LYS A 1035 19.23 -1.24 -12.04
N THR A 1036 19.26 -0.88 -13.31
CA THR A 1036 18.13 -0.99 -14.26
C THR A 1036 17.78 -2.44 -14.64
N GLY A 1037 18.69 -3.40 -14.43
CA GLY A 1037 18.52 -4.80 -14.85
C GLY A 1037 18.74 -5.06 -16.35
N HIS A 1038 19.09 -4.03 -17.13
CA HIS A 1038 19.30 -4.11 -18.57
C HIS A 1038 20.54 -4.95 -18.94
N GLN A 1039 20.53 -5.48 -20.17
CA GLN A 1039 21.64 -6.26 -20.71
C GLN A 1039 21.93 -5.89 -22.17
N THR A 1040 23.19 -5.66 -22.49
CA THR A 1040 23.66 -5.38 -23.85
C THR A 1040 24.64 -6.46 -24.29
N LEU A 1041 24.41 -7.06 -25.45
CA LEU A 1041 25.30 -8.00 -26.11
C LEU A 1041 25.76 -7.43 -27.45
N PHE A 1042 27.04 -7.11 -27.56
CA PHE A 1042 27.67 -6.77 -28.83
C PHE A 1042 28.32 -8.01 -29.44
N ARG A 1043 27.93 -8.37 -30.67
CA ARG A 1043 28.62 -9.37 -31.50
C ARG A 1043 29.33 -8.70 -32.67
N PHE A 1044 30.61 -9.01 -32.84
CA PHE A 1044 31.44 -8.53 -33.94
C PHE A 1044 31.66 -9.65 -34.97
N SER A 1045 31.34 -9.39 -36.24
CA SER A 1045 31.54 -10.34 -37.34
C SER A 1045 32.20 -9.64 -38.54
N ASP A 1046 32.58 -10.41 -39.56
CA ASP A 1046 33.19 -9.91 -40.80
C ASP A 1046 34.44 -9.03 -40.56
N ILE A 1047 35.23 -9.41 -39.55
CA ILE A 1047 36.39 -8.66 -39.07
C ILE A 1047 37.56 -8.81 -40.05
N ASP A 1048 38.10 -7.69 -40.54
CA ASP A 1048 39.22 -7.61 -41.49
C ASP A 1048 40.20 -6.53 -41.03
N TYR A 1049 41.42 -6.93 -40.67
CA TYR A 1049 42.53 -6.03 -40.32
C TYR A 1049 43.51 -5.81 -41.50
N GLN A 1050 43.37 -6.54 -42.61
CA GLN A 1050 44.30 -6.48 -43.75
C GLN A 1050 43.94 -5.39 -44.76
N SER A 1051 42.65 -5.15 -45.02
CA SER A 1051 42.19 -4.24 -46.07
C SER A 1051 42.30 -2.75 -45.70
N GLU A 1052 43.17 -1.99 -46.39
CA GLU A 1052 43.36 -0.56 -46.11
C GLU A 1052 42.07 0.28 -46.34
N ILE A 1053 41.65 0.98 -45.28
CA ILE A 1053 40.46 1.84 -45.28
C ILE A 1053 40.82 3.27 -45.73
N LYS A 1054 40.38 3.65 -46.93
CA LYS A 1054 40.66 4.94 -47.57
C LYS A 1054 40.18 6.14 -46.73
N ASP A 1055 41.06 7.11 -46.49
CA ASP A 1055 40.85 8.34 -45.69
C ASP A 1055 39.55 9.11 -46.00
N LYS A 1056 39.02 8.99 -47.22
CA LYS A 1056 37.76 9.61 -47.62
C LYS A 1056 36.59 9.16 -46.74
N VAL A 1057 36.64 7.95 -46.18
CA VAL A 1057 35.57 7.33 -45.37
C VAL A 1057 35.33 8.18 -44.11
N PHE A 1058 36.41 8.56 -43.43
CA PHE A 1058 36.42 9.41 -42.23
C PHE A 1058 36.32 10.91 -42.56
N LYS A 1059 35.33 11.30 -43.38
CA LYS A 1059 35.04 12.72 -43.66
C LYS A 1059 33.54 12.95 -43.62
N THR A 1060 33.09 13.93 -42.85
CA THR A 1060 31.68 14.34 -42.68
C THR A 1060 30.86 14.34 -43.97
N ARG A 1061 31.40 14.89 -45.07
CA ARG A 1061 30.74 14.91 -46.40
C ARG A 1061 30.37 13.53 -46.98
N ASN A 1062 31.03 12.47 -46.53
CA ASN A 1062 30.79 11.10 -46.99
C ASN A 1062 29.76 10.35 -46.13
N LEU A 1063 29.48 10.78 -44.89
CA LEU A 1063 28.31 10.28 -44.14
C LEU A 1063 27.03 10.43 -44.98
N LYS A 1064 26.85 11.59 -45.61
CA LYS A 1064 25.74 11.88 -46.54
C LYS A 1064 25.73 11.04 -47.82
N ARG A 1065 26.83 10.39 -48.18
CA ARG A 1065 26.93 9.54 -49.38
C ARG A 1065 26.71 8.05 -49.09
N GLY A 1066 26.82 7.64 -47.83
CA GLY A 1066 26.89 6.23 -47.45
C GLY A 1066 28.23 5.58 -47.86
N LEU A 1067 28.25 4.25 -47.78
CA LEU A 1067 29.39 3.38 -48.11
C LEU A 1067 29.61 3.24 -49.62
#